data_AF-A0AAW0G9B7-F1
#
_entry.id   AF-A0AAW0G9B7-F1
#
_cell.length_a   1.000
_cell.length_b   1.000
_cell.length_c   1.000
_cell.angle_alpha   90.00
_cell.angle_beta   90.00
_cell.angle_gamma   90.00
#
_symmetry.space_group_name_H-M   'P 1'
#
loop_
_entity.id
_entity.type
_entity.pdbx_description
1 polymer ?
#
loop_
_entity_poly.entity_id
_entity_poly.type
_entity_poly.pdbx_seq_one_letter_code
_entity_poly.pdbx_strand_id
1 'polypeptide(L)'
;MIEELKESLDACKAEKEEAEEALHNEKAERARDKERWRDRMGEVEMGVENIVRELESKQHDAEEKARVAEEEKRKTIREVERRLAEVVVERDVLQERIEQAENALESGRDLGASMNAANERAAQTMSDLKNAEIEIKQLEDDVRRSETRIKVLESDLSDERQHNSELQEELDITVNKFSQAVKRVEELDGNSRPLSRSSQSPRSTSVNLNKTQVPLLIVSRSLSKEVASIKEELEEAQHELQEESDAIQHLEEDNKKTKMLARQMEEALEAAEQRMTQDDEKLVVYKDKIAALERELDKSRSRIEPSQSQIALDPELEAQIEELERELGEAHREIARLQTSLGQSPARKAIEKAKDAKIDLLEKEKEDLQERLRSLKNQTMTFHTPGKTANNSGISPFRRHSLSVRSPKTPGGPLRDMSWLQTTMHEGESAPFFAEIERLRFELDRANEEIDDKLDRLEDAGVGVISLTQQLEDSNAKISMLEVEITRITRREERRLKRLQRLKCQKCHTKVELRAIIEINGDESTFFEPPSMSMMDPPTPPSKTSEKLRTDLHAVNTQLYTMKRQWEDERQKLLGENAVLQDATKRLNAQIERYANKERNLGDVEQELAEAKRTVEDLEDELKEERSRLRTLMAEQTAAERQREKINMQLRRTESDMTGIKDHLQKIKKENHELEAELRANAIVDQKARLLEQKVAENMATIEQLRQERSMLLADHKNLQKRFTDARSKLRDERAVGQTSHDHRRHQLDLQVLEMEDLRRALSQRDDELIRVEEEKRLAALEADLRRVKRDAEAFGRDLKLLRSQKDRLEADKKEEITKAQRAQKQAQAQIRLLKEEILTQKERVRANEERLRTHTSAGDEQQLQAVKVQHKNECKGLVVQIRYLKAKFTRESTLRSALGYQKGYLLALLSRSERSGYCKDRVPAYQSSTVVESSKEVVEDCRLRRNVHSTSREWVDVRAKFGDSKNRPKEAIAAALEEVRRRRIAPPPREATGGSRKGKERALS
;
A
#
# COMPACT_ATOMS: atom_id res chain seq x y z
N MET A 1 99.53 -52.34 -42.39
CA MET A 1 100.08 -51.52 -41.27
C MET A 1 100.04 -50.03 -41.57
N ILE A 2 100.80 -49.48 -42.54
CA ILE A 2 100.74 -48.02 -42.81
C ILE A 2 99.37 -47.58 -43.34
N GLU A 3 98.69 -48.39 -44.15
CA GLU A 3 97.34 -48.09 -44.65
C GLU A 3 96.27 -48.21 -43.55
N GLU A 4 96.29 -49.29 -42.76
CA GLU A 4 95.45 -49.45 -41.55
C GLU A 4 95.62 -48.29 -40.54
N LEU A 5 96.85 -47.77 -40.39
CA LEU A 5 97.13 -46.59 -39.56
C LEU A 5 96.64 -45.27 -40.18
N LYS A 6 96.46 -45.19 -41.50
CA LYS A 6 95.79 -44.06 -42.16
C LYS A 6 94.28 -44.16 -42.02
N GLU A 7 93.70 -45.33 -42.29
CA GLU A 7 92.26 -45.59 -42.16
C GLU A 7 91.78 -45.34 -40.72
N SER A 8 92.51 -45.81 -39.71
CA SER A 8 92.19 -45.53 -38.30
C SER A 8 92.40 -44.06 -37.91
N LEU A 9 93.40 -43.38 -38.47
CA LEU A 9 93.61 -41.94 -38.25
C LEU A 9 92.52 -41.10 -38.93
N ASP A 10 92.06 -41.48 -40.12
CA ASP A 10 90.98 -40.79 -40.83
C ASP A 10 89.61 -41.12 -40.23
N ALA A 11 89.40 -42.32 -39.69
CA ALA A 11 88.24 -42.65 -38.84
C ALA A 11 88.22 -41.80 -37.55
N CYS A 12 89.34 -41.69 -36.83
CA CYS A 12 89.45 -40.81 -35.66
C CYS A 12 89.26 -39.32 -36.00
N LYS A 13 89.60 -38.87 -37.23
CA LYS A 13 89.24 -37.52 -37.68
C LYS A 13 87.73 -37.38 -37.92
N ALA A 14 87.10 -38.35 -38.58
CA ALA A 14 85.66 -38.34 -38.81
C ALA A 14 84.87 -38.36 -37.50
N GLU A 15 85.24 -39.23 -36.54
CA GLU A 15 84.65 -39.23 -35.18
C GLU A 15 84.88 -37.91 -34.44
N LYS A 16 86.05 -37.27 -34.63
CA LYS A 16 86.33 -35.95 -34.05
C LYS A 16 85.51 -34.85 -34.70
N GLU A 17 85.37 -34.84 -36.02
CA GLU A 17 84.58 -33.88 -36.77
C GLU A 17 83.08 -34.03 -36.41
N GLU A 18 82.56 -35.26 -36.33
CA GLU A 18 81.20 -35.56 -35.85
C GLU A 18 80.99 -35.10 -34.40
N ALA A 19 81.97 -35.29 -33.50
CA ALA A 19 81.91 -34.79 -32.14
C ALA A 19 82.00 -33.24 -32.04
N GLU A 20 82.78 -32.59 -32.91
CA GLU A 20 82.86 -31.13 -33.00
C GLU A 20 81.55 -30.53 -33.58
N GLU A 21 80.94 -31.18 -34.56
CA GLU A 21 79.61 -30.83 -35.09
C GLU A 21 78.51 -31.04 -34.05
N ALA A 22 78.49 -32.17 -33.34
CA ALA A 22 77.54 -32.43 -32.27
C ALA A 22 77.66 -31.38 -31.14
N LEU A 23 78.88 -31.01 -30.74
CA LEU A 23 79.12 -29.95 -29.77
C LEU A 23 78.71 -28.57 -30.30
N HIS A 24 78.86 -28.30 -31.61
CA HIS A 24 78.40 -27.06 -32.22
C HIS A 24 76.87 -26.98 -32.24
N ASN A 25 76.19 -28.07 -32.61
CA ASN A 25 74.74 -28.20 -32.59
C ASN A 25 74.18 -28.05 -31.17
N GLU A 26 74.76 -28.72 -30.17
CA GLU A 26 74.36 -28.59 -28.75
C GLU A 26 74.54 -27.14 -28.23
N LYS A 27 75.62 -26.45 -28.65
CA LYS A 27 75.81 -25.01 -28.33
C LYS A 27 74.78 -24.12 -29.03
N ALA A 28 74.42 -24.42 -30.27
CA ALA A 28 73.40 -23.69 -31.03
C ALA A 28 72.00 -23.90 -30.43
N GLU A 29 71.66 -25.11 -30.00
CA GLU A 29 70.42 -25.40 -29.29
C GLU A 29 70.37 -24.69 -27.94
N ARG A 30 71.43 -24.76 -27.12
CA ARG A 30 71.51 -23.97 -25.87
C ARG A 30 71.40 -22.46 -26.10
N ALA A 31 71.87 -21.94 -27.24
CA ALA A 31 71.70 -20.53 -27.59
C ALA A 31 70.23 -20.20 -27.92
N ARG A 32 69.58 -21.03 -28.75
CA ARG A 32 68.14 -20.91 -29.06
C ARG A 32 67.26 -21.07 -27.82
N ASP A 33 67.64 -21.93 -26.87
CA ASP A 33 66.89 -22.11 -25.62
C ASP A 33 67.05 -20.95 -24.65
N LYS A 34 68.25 -20.33 -24.61
CA LYS A 34 68.45 -19.05 -23.91
C LYS A 34 67.63 -17.91 -24.53
N GLU A 35 67.52 -17.88 -25.85
CA GLU A 35 66.68 -16.92 -26.57
C GLU A 35 65.19 -17.13 -26.28
N ARG A 36 64.67 -18.35 -26.50
CA ARG A 36 63.30 -18.75 -26.13
C ARG A 36 62.98 -18.59 -24.64
N TRP A 37 63.98 -18.63 -23.75
CA TRP A 37 63.79 -18.31 -22.34
C TRP A 37 63.69 -16.80 -22.11
N ARG A 38 64.54 -15.97 -22.74
CA ARG A 38 64.43 -14.50 -22.70
C ARG A 38 63.10 -14.01 -23.27
N ASP A 39 62.64 -14.56 -24.38
CA ASP A 39 61.38 -14.15 -25.01
C ASP A 39 60.19 -14.43 -24.07
N ARG A 40 60.13 -15.64 -23.48
CA ARG A 40 59.12 -15.99 -22.47
C ARG A 40 59.23 -15.16 -21.19
N MET A 41 60.44 -14.81 -20.75
CA MET A 41 60.61 -13.88 -19.63
C MET A 41 60.12 -12.47 -19.97
N GLY A 42 60.37 -11.98 -21.18
CA GLY A 42 59.85 -10.70 -21.67
C GLY A 42 58.32 -10.68 -21.79
N GLU A 43 57.71 -11.77 -22.25
CA GLU A 43 56.25 -11.94 -22.23
C GLU A 43 55.68 -11.90 -20.81
N VAL A 44 56.35 -12.55 -19.85
CA VAL A 44 55.97 -12.51 -18.43
C VAL A 44 56.18 -11.11 -17.83
N GLU A 45 57.28 -10.44 -18.13
CA GLU A 45 57.57 -9.06 -17.69
C GLU A 45 56.51 -8.08 -18.23
N MET A 46 56.20 -8.11 -19.52
CA MET A 46 55.09 -7.32 -20.10
C MET A 46 53.73 -7.67 -19.49
N GLY A 47 53.48 -8.97 -19.22
CA GLY A 47 52.27 -9.42 -18.56
C GLY A 47 52.12 -8.83 -17.14
N VAL A 48 53.20 -8.88 -16.37
CA VAL A 48 53.26 -8.27 -15.02
C VAL A 48 53.13 -6.75 -15.10
N GLU A 49 53.82 -6.07 -16.01
CA GLU A 49 53.67 -4.62 -16.21
C GLU A 49 52.23 -4.22 -16.56
N ASN A 50 51.55 -4.98 -17.42
CA ASN A 50 50.16 -4.73 -17.76
C ASN A 50 49.22 -4.94 -16.57
N ILE A 51 49.43 -6.00 -15.78
CA ILE A 51 48.68 -6.25 -14.53
C ILE A 51 48.92 -5.14 -13.51
N VAL A 52 50.17 -4.69 -13.32
CA VAL A 52 50.52 -3.58 -12.43
C VAL A 52 49.82 -2.29 -12.90
N ARG A 53 49.90 -1.96 -14.19
CA ARG A 53 49.25 -0.76 -14.75
C ARG A 53 47.73 -0.81 -14.65
N GLU A 54 47.12 -2.00 -14.79
CA GLU A 54 45.69 -2.20 -14.53
C GLU A 54 45.34 -2.03 -13.05
N LEU A 55 46.18 -2.49 -12.12
CA LEU A 55 45.97 -2.34 -10.69
C LEU A 55 46.14 -0.89 -10.24
N GLU A 56 47.15 -0.18 -10.74
CA GLU A 56 47.35 1.26 -10.55
C GLU A 56 46.15 2.06 -11.08
N SER A 57 45.66 1.72 -12.27
CA SER A 57 44.46 2.32 -12.86
C SER A 57 43.22 2.05 -11.98
N LYS A 58 42.98 0.80 -11.57
CA LYS A 58 41.87 0.42 -10.66
C LYS A 58 41.97 1.09 -9.29
N GLN A 59 43.18 1.29 -8.77
CA GLN A 59 43.42 2.03 -7.53
C GLN A 59 43.06 3.52 -7.71
N HIS A 60 43.55 4.16 -8.77
CA HIS A 60 43.22 5.57 -9.06
C HIS A 60 41.71 5.78 -9.23
N ASP A 61 41.06 4.85 -9.94
CA ASP A 61 39.61 4.82 -10.13
C ASP A 61 38.83 4.64 -8.81
N ALA A 62 39.42 3.95 -7.82
CA ALA A 62 38.83 3.76 -6.49
C ALA A 62 39.07 4.98 -5.59
N GLU A 63 40.26 5.59 -5.65
CA GLU A 63 40.60 6.84 -4.96
C GLU A 63 39.71 7.99 -5.44
N GLU A 64 39.48 8.12 -6.74
CA GLU A 64 38.60 9.15 -7.30
C GLU A 64 37.14 8.95 -6.89
N LYS A 65 36.64 7.70 -6.90
CA LYS A 65 35.29 7.37 -6.40
C LYS A 65 35.16 7.66 -4.90
N ALA A 66 36.20 7.38 -4.11
CA ALA A 66 36.24 7.72 -2.69
C ALA A 66 36.22 9.24 -2.48
N ARG A 67 37.00 10.01 -3.26
CA ARG A 67 37.02 11.48 -3.23
C ARG A 67 35.66 12.08 -3.56
N VAL A 68 34.99 11.62 -4.63
CA VAL A 68 33.64 12.08 -4.99
C VAL A 68 32.63 11.75 -3.88
N ALA A 69 32.68 10.55 -3.30
CA ALA A 69 31.81 10.18 -2.19
C ALA A 69 32.10 11.00 -0.91
N GLU A 70 33.34 11.40 -0.66
CA GLU A 70 33.66 12.35 0.41
C GLU A 70 33.13 13.76 0.14
N GLU A 71 33.20 14.25 -1.10
CA GLU A 71 32.63 15.54 -1.45
C GLU A 71 31.10 15.57 -1.32
N GLU A 72 30.42 14.48 -1.70
CA GLU A 72 28.97 14.32 -1.49
C GLU A 72 28.62 14.25 -0.01
N LYS A 73 29.39 13.53 0.81
CA LYS A 73 29.27 13.55 2.27
C LYS A 73 29.48 14.96 2.85
N ARG A 74 30.47 15.71 2.37
CA ARG A 74 30.71 17.11 2.81
C ARG A 74 29.58 18.04 2.36
N LYS A 75 28.98 17.85 1.19
CA LYS A 75 27.80 18.61 0.72
C LYS A 75 26.57 18.31 1.58
N THR A 76 26.29 17.04 1.87
CA THR A 76 25.16 16.64 2.72
C THR A 76 25.34 17.08 4.18
N ILE A 77 26.55 16.98 4.74
CA ILE A 77 26.87 17.54 6.07
C ILE A 77 26.58 19.05 6.10
N ARG A 78 27.07 19.83 5.14
CA ARG A 78 26.78 21.29 5.05
C ARG A 78 25.30 21.61 4.88
N GLU A 79 24.52 20.74 4.25
CA GLU A 79 23.07 20.92 4.14
C GLU A 79 22.36 20.61 5.46
N VAL A 80 22.77 19.55 6.17
CA VAL A 80 22.27 19.23 7.51
C VAL A 80 22.67 20.32 8.51
N GLU A 81 23.89 20.84 8.47
CA GLU A 81 24.35 21.99 9.26
C GLU A 81 23.50 23.24 8.99
N ARG A 82 23.15 23.51 7.73
CA ARG A 82 22.26 24.62 7.37
C ARG A 82 20.85 24.44 7.93
N ARG A 83 20.24 23.25 7.74
CA ARG A 83 18.92 22.93 8.30
C ARG A 83 18.91 22.97 9.82
N LEU A 84 20.01 22.56 10.47
CA LEU A 84 20.15 22.64 11.92
C LEU A 84 20.28 24.10 12.37
N ALA A 85 21.00 24.94 11.64
CA ALA A 85 21.03 26.39 11.90
C ALA A 85 19.65 27.05 11.71
N GLU A 86 18.89 26.67 10.67
CA GLU A 86 17.50 27.10 10.44
C GLU A 86 16.61 26.71 11.64
N VAL A 87 16.65 25.44 12.08
CA VAL A 87 15.89 24.95 13.25
C VAL A 87 16.32 25.61 14.57
N VAL A 88 17.61 25.94 14.73
CA VAL A 88 18.09 26.70 15.91
C VAL A 88 17.53 28.13 15.89
N VAL A 89 17.52 28.80 14.74
CA VAL A 89 16.89 30.13 14.60
C VAL A 89 15.38 30.06 14.84
N GLU A 90 14.69 29.04 14.34
CA GLU A 90 13.26 28.83 14.63
C GLU A 90 13.00 28.61 16.12
N ARG A 91 13.82 27.78 16.79
CA ARG A 91 13.77 27.57 18.25
C ARG A 91 13.98 28.88 19.00
N ASP A 92 14.98 29.68 18.61
CA ASP A 92 15.31 30.93 19.30
C ASP A 92 14.21 31.96 19.11
N VAL A 93 13.62 32.07 17.92
CA VAL A 93 12.41 32.90 17.66
C VAL A 93 11.20 32.39 18.44
N LEU A 94 11.03 31.07 18.62
CA LEU A 94 9.97 30.52 19.47
C LEU A 94 10.22 30.80 20.96
N GLN A 95 11.48 30.76 21.40
CA GLN A 95 11.86 31.10 22.78
C GLN A 95 11.64 32.59 23.04
N GLU A 96 12.08 33.49 22.16
CA GLU A 96 11.77 34.93 22.24
C GLU A 96 10.25 35.19 22.28
N ARG A 97 9.44 34.42 21.55
CA ARG A 97 7.97 34.53 21.60
C ARG A 97 7.39 34.02 22.91
N ILE A 98 7.96 32.98 23.52
CA ILE A 98 7.57 32.49 24.84
C ILE A 98 7.93 33.55 25.88
N GLU A 99 9.16 34.05 25.88
CA GLU A 99 9.61 35.13 26.77
C GLU A 99 8.75 36.40 26.59
N GLN A 100 8.39 36.79 25.35
CA GLN A 100 7.47 37.91 25.10
C GLN A 100 6.05 37.63 25.61
N ALA A 101 5.55 36.40 25.50
CA ALA A 101 4.24 36.02 26.03
C ALA A 101 4.21 35.99 27.56
N GLU A 102 5.27 35.48 28.19
CA GLU A 102 5.46 35.48 29.65
C GLU A 102 5.57 36.92 30.16
N ASN A 103 6.42 37.76 29.57
CA ASN A 103 6.52 39.18 29.89
C ASN A 103 5.19 39.94 29.69
N ALA A 104 4.39 39.59 28.67
CA ALA A 104 3.07 40.21 28.44
C ALA A 104 2.00 39.73 29.45
N LEU A 105 2.10 38.49 29.93
CA LEU A 105 1.27 37.97 31.01
C LEU A 105 1.65 38.60 32.37
N GLU A 106 2.94 38.84 32.62
CA GLU A 106 3.43 39.55 33.80
C GLU A 106 3.10 41.07 33.76
N SER A 107 3.18 41.72 32.59
CA SER A 107 2.93 43.17 32.46
C SER A 107 1.44 43.54 32.60
N GLY A 108 0.54 42.61 32.27
CA GLY A 108 -0.92 42.75 32.40
C GLY A 108 -1.55 43.86 31.56
N ARG A 109 -0.81 44.50 30.64
CA ARG A 109 -1.27 45.71 29.90
C ARG A 109 -1.44 45.52 28.39
N ASP A 110 -0.80 44.51 27.78
CA ASP A 110 -0.67 44.43 26.31
C ASP A 110 -1.62 43.43 25.62
N LEU A 111 -2.66 42.97 26.32
CA LEU A 111 -3.70 42.09 25.74
C LEU A 111 -4.34 42.68 24.47
N GLY A 112 -4.44 44.01 24.35
CA GLY A 112 -4.98 44.67 23.16
C GLY A 112 -4.12 44.50 21.90
N ALA A 113 -2.78 44.58 22.04
CA ALA A 113 -1.85 44.37 20.92
C ALA A 113 -1.82 42.89 20.51
N SER A 114 -1.79 41.98 21.50
CA SER A 114 -1.87 40.53 21.26
C SER A 114 -3.19 40.13 20.58
N MET A 115 -4.32 40.71 21.00
CA MET A 115 -5.63 40.49 20.38
C MET A 115 -5.70 41.00 18.94
N ASN A 116 -5.10 42.16 18.64
CA ASN A 116 -5.01 42.65 17.27
C ASN A 116 -4.14 41.74 16.39
N ALA A 117 -2.97 41.33 16.88
CA ALA A 117 -2.09 40.38 16.18
C ALA A 117 -2.72 38.98 16.03
N ALA A 118 -3.63 38.58 16.94
CA ALA A 118 -4.43 37.36 16.81
C ALA A 118 -5.54 37.52 15.77
N ASN A 119 -6.20 38.69 15.70
CA ASN A 119 -7.19 38.99 14.66
C ASN A 119 -6.56 39.09 13.25
N GLU A 120 -5.37 39.67 13.11
CA GLU A 120 -4.63 39.67 11.84
C GLU A 120 -4.25 38.24 11.41
N ARG A 121 -3.76 37.39 12.34
CA ARG A 121 -3.52 35.96 12.07
C ARG A 121 -4.81 35.21 11.72
N ALA A 122 -5.94 35.51 12.37
CA ALA A 122 -7.23 34.94 12.00
C ALA A 122 -7.68 35.39 10.61
N ALA A 123 -7.45 36.64 10.23
CA ALA A 123 -7.74 37.15 8.88
C ALA A 123 -6.83 36.50 7.82
N GLN A 124 -5.53 36.32 8.12
CA GLN A 124 -4.56 35.63 7.28
C GLN A 124 -4.99 34.17 7.03
N THR A 125 -5.23 33.40 8.10
CA THR A 125 -5.67 32.00 8.01
C THR A 125 -7.03 31.85 7.31
N MET A 126 -7.96 32.80 7.47
CA MET A 126 -9.21 32.83 6.67
C MET A 126 -8.98 33.16 5.19
N SER A 127 -7.95 33.92 4.84
CA SER A 127 -7.55 34.15 3.45
C SER A 127 -6.93 32.89 2.84
N ASP A 128 -6.03 32.25 3.58
CA ASP A 128 -5.35 31.04 3.14
C ASP A 128 -6.33 29.87 2.99
N LEU A 129 -7.30 29.74 3.92
CA LEU A 129 -8.38 28.75 3.82
C LEU A 129 -9.29 29.01 2.61
N LYS A 130 -9.59 30.27 2.26
CA LYS A 130 -10.34 30.59 1.03
C LYS A 130 -9.54 30.27 -0.23
N ASN A 131 -8.22 30.50 -0.22
CA ASN A 131 -7.36 30.13 -1.34
C ASN A 131 -7.33 28.60 -1.51
N ALA A 132 -7.19 27.84 -0.42
CA ALA A 132 -7.28 26.38 -0.42
C ALA A 132 -8.66 25.88 -0.90
N GLU A 133 -9.76 26.50 -0.49
CA GLU A 133 -11.10 26.19 -1.03
C GLU A 133 -11.23 26.44 -2.53
N ILE A 134 -10.52 27.43 -3.08
CA ILE A 134 -10.49 27.71 -4.53
C ILE A 134 -9.65 26.65 -5.25
N GLU A 135 -8.48 26.28 -4.72
CA GLU A 135 -7.63 25.22 -5.26
C GLU A 135 -8.33 23.85 -5.24
N ILE A 136 -9.02 23.50 -4.14
CA ILE A 136 -9.83 22.27 -4.03
C ILE A 136 -10.90 22.24 -5.12
N LYS A 137 -11.63 23.36 -5.36
CA LYS A 137 -12.64 23.43 -6.43
C LYS A 137 -12.05 23.29 -7.83
N GLN A 138 -10.85 23.82 -8.07
CA GLN A 138 -10.14 23.63 -9.34
C GLN A 138 -9.74 22.17 -9.55
N LEU A 139 -9.23 21.51 -8.51
CA LEU A 139 -8.91 20.08 -8.54
C LEU A 139 -10.16 19.20 -8.70
N GLU A 140 -11.27 19.53 -8.03
CA GLU A 140 -12.57 18.85 -8.25
C GLU A 140 -13.03 18.96 -9.70
N ASP A 141 -12.94 20.14 -10.32
CA ASP A 141 -13.34 20.34 -11.71
C ASP A 141 -12.38 19.63 -12.70
N ASP A 142 -11.08 19.56 -12.40
CA ASP A 142 -10.12 18.79 -13.21
C ASP A 142 -10.29 17.27 -13.04
N VAL A 143 -10.68 16.78 -11.86
CA VAL A 143 -11.11 15.39 -11.66
C VAL A 143 -12.40 15.10 -12.42
N ARG A 144 -13.40 15.99 -12.39
CA ARG A 144 -14.61 15.84 -13.23
C ARG A 144 -14.28 15.80 -14.73
N ARG A 145 -13.34 16.64 -15.19
CA ARG A 145 -12.86 16.62 -16.59
C ARG A 145 -12.18 15.29 -16.92
N SER A 146 -11.30 14.79 -16.05
CA SER A 146 -10.62 13.51 -16.29
C SER A 146 -11.62 12.34 -16.27
N GLU A 147 -12.59 12.32 -15.36
CA GLU A 147 -13.70 11.34 -15.37
C GLU A 147 -14.52 11.39 -16.68
N THR A 148 -14.87 12.58 -17.18
CA THR A 148 -15.58 12.68 -18.47
C THR A 148 -14.74 12.18 -19.63
N ARG A 149 -13.42 12.40 -19.60
CA ARG A 149 -12.50 11.87 -20.61
C ARG A 149 -12.35 10.35 -20.51
N ILE A 150 -12.30 9.79 -19.31
CA ILE A 150 -12.27 8.35 -19.08
C ILE A 150 -13.56 7.72 -19.62
N LYS A 151 -14.74 8.27 -19.32
CA LYS A 151 -16.03 7.78 -19.83
C LYS A 151 -16.13 7.80 -21.37
N VAL A 152 -15.54 8.82 -22.02
CA VAL A 152 -15.44 8.86 -23.49
C VAL A 152 -14.53 7.73 -23.98
N LEU A 153 -13.32 7.60 -23.44
CA LEU A 153 -12.38 6.53 -23.82
C LEU A 153 -12.91 5.12 -23.53
N GLU A 154 -13.71 4.94 -22.48
CA GLU A 154 -14.40 3.68 -22.17
C GLU A 154 -15.51 3.37 -23.18
N SER A 155 -16.22 4.40 -23.67
CA SER A 155 -17.20 4.26 -24.76
C SER A 155 -16.50 3.90 -26.06
N ASP A 156 -15.50 4.68 -26.47
CA ASP A 156 -14.71 4.45 -27.68
C ASP A 156 -14.13 3.02 -27.68
N LEU A 157 -13.55 2.57 -26.56
CA LEU A 157 -13.00 1.23 -26.41
C LEU A 157 -14.08 0.12 -26.38
N SER A 158 -15.30 0.43 -25.97
CA SER A 158 -16.44 -0.49 -26.09
C SER A 158 -16.91 -0.61 -27.54
N ASP A 159 -16.97 0.51 -28.27
CA ASP A 159 -17.38 0.56 -29.67
C ASP A 159 -16.34 -0.14 -30.56
N GLU A 160 -15.03 0.07 -30.32
CA GLU A 160 -13.94 -0.66 -30.98
C GLU A 160 -13.97 -2.16 -30.68
N ARG A 161 -14.35 -2.58 -29.46
CA ARG A 161 -14.55 -4.01 -29.14
C ARG A 161 -15.74 -4.60 -29.88
N GLN A 162 -16.83 -3.85 -30.04
CA GLN A 162 -17.96 -4.29 -30.84
C GLN A 162 -17.54 -4.41 -32.31
N HIS A 163 -16.83 -3.43 -32.85
CA HIS A 163 -16.36 -3.45 -34.23
C HIS A 163 -15.40 -4.62 -34.50
N ASN A 164 -14.45 -4.89 -33.59
CA ASN A 164 -13.59 -6.08 -33.68
C ASN A 164 -14.38 -7.39 -33.63
N SER A 165 -15.46 -7.47 -32.83
CA SER A 165 -16.34 -8.64 -32.82
C SER A 165 -17.10 -8.81 -34.14
N GLU A 166 -17.57 -7.71 -34.74
CA GLU A 166 -18.24 -7.71 -36.05
C GLU A 166 -17.26 -8.13 -37.16
N LEU A 167 -16.04 -7.59 -37.18
CA LEU A 167 -14.97 -7.99 -38.10
C LEU A 167 -14.56 -9.46 -37.92
N GLN A 168 -14.53 -9.97 -36.69
CA GLN A 168 -14.23 -11.38 -36.42
C GLN A 168 -15.35 -12.30 -36.92
N GLU A 169 -16.63 -11.91 -36.79
CA GLU A 169 -17.75 -12.62 -37.41
C GLU A 169 -17.68 -12.58 -38.95
N GLU A 170 -17.31 -11.45 -39.55
CA GLU A 170 -17.08 -11.34 -40.99
C GLU A 170 -15.90 -12.20 -41.47
N LEU A 171 -14.82 -12.28 -40.69
CA LEU A 171 -13.68 -13.16 -40.95
C LEU A 171 -14.10 -14.64 -40.90
N ASP A 172 -14.84 -15.06 -39.87
CA ASP A 172 -15.37 -16.43 -39.79
C ASP A 172 -16.33 -16.74 -40.95
N ILE A 173 -17.16 -15.79 -41.36
CA ILE A 173 -18.04 -15.93 -42.53
C ILE A 173 -17.23 -16.04 -43.83
N THR A 174 -16.17 -15.25 -44.01
CA THR A 174 -15.32 -15.29 -45.22
C THR A 174 -14.44 -16.54 -45.26
N VAL A 175 -13.87 -16.98 -44.14
CA VAL A 175 -13.18 -18.28 -44.01
C VAL A 175 -14.13 -19.43 -44.33
N ASN A 176 -15.37 -19.40 -43.84
CA ASN A 176 -16.39 -20.39 -44.18
C ASN A 176 -16.72 -20.37 -45.69
N LYS A 177 -16.93 -19.19 -46.29
CA LYS A 177 -17.13 -19.04 -47.75
C LYS A 177 -15.93 -19.56 -48.55
N PHE A 178 -14.70 -19.28 -48.11
CA PHE A 178 -13.47 -19.76 -48.73
C PHE A 178 -13.37 -21.28 -48.64
N SER A 179 -13.66 -21.89 -47.48
CA SER A 179 -13.70 -23.36 -47.34
C SER A 179 -14.72 -24.02 -48.26
N GLN A 180 -15.87 -23.38 -48.50
CA GLN A 180 -16.87 -23.83 -49.48
C GLN A 180 -16.39 -23.64 -50.92
N ALA A 181 -15.68 -22.54 -51.22
CA ALA A 181 -15.08 -22.30 -52.52
C ALA A 181 -13.97 -23.33 -52.83
N VAL A 182 -13.10 -23.63 -51.87
CA VAL A 182 -12.07 -24.68 -51.97
C VAL A 182 -12.73 -26.03 -52.23
N LYS A 183 -13.74 -26.43 -51.45
CA LYS A 183 -14.50 -27.68 -51.70
C LYS A 183 -15.12 -27.72 -53.10
N ARG A 184 -15.71 -26.61 -53.58
CA ARG A 184 -16.22 -26.51 -54.96
C ARG A 184 -15.11 -26.61 -56.00
N VAL A 185 -13.93 -26.06 -55.75
CA VAL A 185 -12.76 -26.19 -56.65
C VAL A 185 -12.22 -27.62 -56.64
N GLU A 186 -12.20 -28.31 -55.49
CA GLU A 186 -11.85 -29.73 -55.40
C GLU A 186 -12.87 -30.63 -56.11
N GLU A 187 -14.17 -30.37 -55.95
CA GLU A 187 -15.25 -31.03 -56.71
C GLU A 187 -15.12 -30.75 -58.22
N LEU A 188 -14.86 -29.50 -58.60
CA LEU A 188 -14.67 -29.12 -60.00
C LEU A 188 -13.38 -29.69 -60.60
N ASP A 189 -12.29 -29.85 -59.85
CA ASP A 189 -11.07 -30.52 -60.32
C ASP A 189 -11.24 -32.04 -60.38
N GLY A 190 -11.97 -32.62 -59.42
CA GLY A 190 -12.42 -34.00 -59.46
C GLY A 190 -13.26 -34.30 -60.71
N ASN A 191 -14.08 -33.34 -61.14
CA ASN A 191 -14.86 -33.39 -62.38
C ASN A 191 -14.06 -32.96 -63.63
N SER A 192 -13.06 -32.08 -63.48
CA SER A 192 -12.19 -31.63 -64.58
C SER A 192 -11.33 -32.80 -65.07
N ARG A 193 -10.78 -33.62 -64.16
CA ARG A 193 -9.89 -34.75 -64.50
C ARG A 193 -10.51 -35.75 -65.49
N PRO A 194 -11.75 -36.26 -65.34
CA PRO A 194 -12.41 -37.07 -66.37
C PRO A 194 -12.80 -36.27 -67.61
N LEU A 195 -13.17 -34.99 -67.48
CA LEU A 195 -13.46 -34.13 -68.64
C LEU A 195 -12.21 -33.84 -69.49
N SER A 196 -11.04 -33.59 -68.90
CA SER A 196 -9.76 -33.44 -69.59
C SER A 196 -9.27 -34.75 -70.21
N ARG A 197 -9.60 -35.91 -69.62
CA ARG A 197 -9.41 -37.22 -70.27
C ARG A 197 -10.32 -37.38 -71.49
N SER A 198 -11.51 -36.76 -71.50
CA SER A 198 -12.40 -36.74 -72.67
C SER A 198 -12.03 -35.66 -73.71
N SER A 199 -11.44 -34.53 -73.28
CA SER A 199 -11.10 -33.40 -74.14
C SER A 199 -9.79 -33.57 -74.91
N GLN A 200 -9.11 -34.72 -74.77
CA GLN A 200 -8.07 -35.17 -75.69
C GLN A 200 -8.62 -35.64 -77.05
N SER A 201 -9.93 -35.48 -77.31
CA SER A 201 -10.55 -35.57 -78.63
C SER A 201 -10.88 -34.17 -79.18
N PRO A 202 -10.02 -33.56 -80.03
CA PRO A 202 -10.22 -32.20 -80.51
C PRO A 202 -10.91 -32.17 -81.88
N ARG A 203 -12.13 -31.60 -81.95
CA ARG A 203 -12.69 -30.86 -83.12
C ARG A 203 -14.13 -30.38 -82.82
N SER A 204 -14.36 -29.06 -82.84
CA SER A 204 -15.57 -28.37 -83.41
C SER A 204 -16.01 -27.04 -82.76
N THR A 205 -15.30 -26.46 -81.77
CA THR A 205 -15.81 -25.26 -81.04
C THR A 205 -14.85 -24.05 -80.98
N SER A 206 -14.25 -23.65 -82.12
CA SER A 206 -13.40 -22.44 -82.22
C SER A 206 -14.11 -21.17 -82.71
N VAL A 207 -15.39 -21.24 -83.13
CA VAL A 207 -16.06 -20.11 -83.84
C VAL A 207 -16.87 -19.18 -82.92
N ASN A 208 -17.18 -19.60 -81.68
CA ASN A 208 -18.04 -18.81 -80.77
C ASN A 208 -17.30 -17.80 -79.86
N LEU A 209 -15.95 -17.77 -79.89
CA LEU A 209 -15.14 -17.02 -78.91
C LEU A 209 -15.17 -15.49 -79.10
N ASN A 210 -15.45 -14.98 -80.30
CA ASN A 210 -15.34 -13.53 -80.58
C ASN A 210 -16.54 -12.70 -80.11
N LYS A 211 -17.69 -13.31 -79.80
CA LYS A 211 -18.88 -12.57 -79.29
C LYS A 211 -18.96 -12.49 -77.77
N THR A 212 -18.27 -13.37 -77.04
CA THR A 212 -18.20 -13.37 -75.57
C THR A 212 -17.00 -12.59 -75.02
N GLN A 213 -16.04 -12.24 -75.88
CA GLN A 213 -14.76 -11.64 -75.48
C GLN A 213 -14.90 -10.27 -74.79
N VAL A 214 -15.83 -9.40 -75.24
CA VAL A 214 -16.00 -8.06 -74.64
C VAL A 214 -16.61 -8.11 -73.23
N PRO A 215 -17.71 -8.85 -72.96
CA PRO A 215 -18.17 -9.08 -71.59
C PRO A 215 -17.10 -9.73 -70.69
N LEU A 216 -16.37 -10.72 -71.21
CA LEU A 216 -15.29 -11.38 -70.47
C LEU A 216 -14.15 -10.43 -70.10
N LEU A 217 -13.81 -9.45 -70.94
CA LEU A 217 -12.80 -8.44 -70.61
C LEU A 217 -13.28 -7.45 -69.54
N ILE A 218 -14.57 -7.11 -69.50
CA ILE A 218 -15.14 -6.25 -68.44
C ILE A 218 -15.13 -6.99 -67.10
N VAL A 219 -15.59 -8.26 -67.08
CA VAL A 219 -15.58 -9.11 -65.87
C VAL A 219 -14.15 -9.42 -65.43
N SER A 220 -13.23 -9.70 -66.35
CA SER A 220 -11.80 -9.87 -66.05
C SER A 220 -11.22 -8.59 -65.41
N ARG A 221 -11.62 -7.40 -65.87
CA ARG A 221 -11.17 -6.13 -65.29
C ARG A 221 -11.81 -5.81 -63.94
N SER A 222 -13.05 -6.22 -63.65
CA SER A 222 -13.62 -6.07 -62.30
C SER A 222 -12.98 -7.05 -61.32
N LEU A 223 -12.86 -8.33 -61.69
CA LEU A 223 -12.17 -9.34 -60.90
C LEU A 223 -10.70 -8.97 -60.66
N SER A 224 -10.01 -8.38 -61.64
CA SER A 224 -8.62 -7.90 -61.44
C SER A 224 -8.51 -6.74 -60.45
N LYS A 225 -9.57 -5.94 -60.28
CA LYS A 225 -9.63 -4.88 -59.25
C LYS A 225 -9.97 -5.45 -57.88
N GLU A 226 -10.92 -6.38 -57.81
CA GLU A 226 -11.27 -7.09 -56.58
C GLU A 226 -10.07 -7.88 -56.05
N VAL A 227 -9.33 -8.56 -56.93
CA VAL A 227 -8.07 -9.25 -56.60
C VAL A 227 -6.93 -8.27 -56.21
N ALA A 228 -6.99 -7.00 -56.64
CA ALA A 228 -6.04 -5.99 -56.18
C ALA A 228 -6.40 -5.49 -54.77
N SER A 229 -7.68 -5.17 -54.52
CA SER A 229 -8.21 -4.78 -53.19
C SER A 229 -7.90 -5.85 -52.14
N ILE A 230 -8.26 -7.11 -52.41
CA ILE A 230 -8.03 -8.24 -51.50
C ILE A 230 -6.53 -8.49 -51.26
N LYS A 231 -5.65 -8.08 -52.17
CA LYS A 231 -4.19 -8.16 -51.95
C LYS A 231 -3.69 -7.03 -51.06
N GLU A 232 -4.20 -5.81 -51.25
CA GLU A 232 -3.88 -4.65 -50.41
C GLU A 232 -4.37 -4.92 -48.96
N GLU A 233 -5.61 -5.38 -48.80
CA GLU A 233 -6.19 -5.84 -47.52
C GLU A 233 -5.39 -7.00 -46.88
N LEU A 234 -4.87 -7.94 -47.70
CA LEU A 234 -4.04 -9.06 -47.21
C LEU A 234 -2.63 -8.61 -46.80
N GLU A 235 -2.04 -7.65 -47.52
CA GLU A 235 -0.73 -7.06 -47.17
C GLU A 235 -0.84 -6.21 -45.90
N GLU A 236 -1.95 -5.49 -45.69
CA GLU A 236 -2.28 -4.75 -44.46
C GLU A 236 -2.46 -5.69 -43.27
N ALA A 237 -3.31 -6.73 -43.38
CA ALA A 237 -3.49 -7.74 -42.33
C ALA A 237 -2.20 -8.55 -42.02
N GLN A 238 -1.31 -8.74 -43.02
CA GLN A 238 0.01 -9.32 -42.78
C GLN A 238 0.94 -8.39 -42.00
N HIS A 239 0.85 -7.08 -42.22
CA HIS A 239 1.59 -6.08 -41.46
C HIS A 239 1.12 -6.05 -40.00
N GLU A 240 -0.19 -5.98 -39.76
CA GLU A 240 -0.77 -6.01 -38.40
C GLU A 240 -0.38 -7.27 -37.63
N LEU A 241 -0.48 -8.45 -38.26
CA LEU A 241 -0.07 -9.73 -37.65
C LEU A 241 1.43 -9.75 -37.32
N GLN A 242 2.27 -9.08 -38.12
CA GLN A 242 3.69 -8.96 -37.86
C GLN A 242 3.97 -8.00 -36.70
N GLU A 243 3.27 -6.86 -36.61
CA GLU A 243 3.34 -5.93 -35.47
C GLU A 243 2.88 -6.58 -34.15
N GLU A 244 1.79 -7.36 -34.16
CA GLU A 244 1.36 -8.13 -32.99
C GLU A 244 2.37 -9.20 -32.59
N SER A 245 2.95 -9.92 -33.58
CA SER A 245 4.03 -10.89 -33.34
C SER A 245 5.24 -10.24 -32.66
N ASP A 246 5.67 -9.08 -33.13
CA ASP A 246 6.82 -8.35 -32.58
C ASP A 246 6.50 -7.80 -31.17
N ALA A 247 5.26 -7.35 -30.93
CA ALA A 247 4.78 -6.95 -29.60
C ALA A 247 4.74 -8.12 -28.61
N ILE A 248 4.30 -9.31 -29.04
CA ILE A 248 4.32 -10.54 -28.23
C ILE A 248 5.76 -10.93 -27.88
N GLN A 249 6.68 -10.87 -28.85
CA GLN A 249 8.10 -11.15 -28.61
C GLN A 249 8.70 -10.18 -27.58
N HIS A 250 8.42 -8.88 -27.68
CA HIS A 250 8.86 -7.89 -26.69
C HIS A 250 8.30 -8.19 -25.28
N LEU A 251 7.02 -8.53 -25.18
CA LEU A 251 6.40 -8.91 -23.90
C LEU A 251 7.00 -10.21 -23.32
N GLU A 252 7.34 -11.18 -24.17
CA GLU A 252 8.05 -12.38 -23.73
C GLU A 252 9.46 -12.07 -23.21
N GLU A 253 10.19 -11.17 -23.87
CA GLU A 253 11.52 -10.74 -23.42
C GLU A 253 11.46 -10.02 -22.07
N ASP A 254 10.49 -9.14 -21.87
CA ASP A 254 10.31 -8.45 -20.58
C ASP A 254 9.85 -9.42 -19.48
N ASN A 255 9.05 -10.43 -19.83
CA ASN A 255 8.70 -11.54 -18.94
C ASN A 255 9.95 -12.40 -18.59
N LYS A 256 10.88 -12.61 -19.53
CA LYS A 256 12.17 -13.27 -19.29
C LYS A 256 13.06 -12.40 -18.38
N LYS A 257 13.19 -11.10 -18.64
CA LYS A 257 13.96 -10.14 -17.82
C LYS A 257 13.44 -10.07 -16.38
N THR A 258 12.12 -9.93 -16.19
CA THR A 258 11.49 -9.90 -14.86
C THR A 258 11.65 -11.22 -14.10
N LYS A 259 11.57 -12.38 -14.77
CA LYS A 259 11.89 -13.70 -14.18
C LYS A 259 13.37 -13.83 -13.79
N MET A 260 14.30 -13.30 -14.57
CA MET A 260 15.72 -13.28 -14.19
C MET A 260 15.97 -12.39 -12.97
N LEU A 261 15.35 -11.20 -12.92
CA LEU A 261 15.45 -10.30 -11.76
C LEU A 261 14.84 -10.93 -10.51
N ALA A 262 13.69 -11.61 -10.63
CA ALA A 262 13.10 -12.36 -9.52
C ALA A 262 14.04 -13.45 -8.98
N ARG A 263 14.68 -14.24 -9.86
CA ARG A 263 15.68 -15.24 -9.46
C ARG A 263 16.91 -14.61 -8.80
N GLN A 264 17.42 -13.50 -9.32
CA GLN A 264 18.54 -12.78 -8.70
C GLN A 264 18.18 -12.27 -7.30
N MET A 265 16.92 -11.87 -7.07
CA MET A 265 16.43 -11.52 -5.73
C MET A 265 16.28 -12.76 -4.82
N GLU A 266 15.79 -13.88 -5.33
CA GLU A 266 15.72 -15.15 -4.60
C GLU A 266 17.11 -15.65 -4.20
N GLU A 267 18.08 -15.69 -5.13
CA GLU A 267 19.48 -16.06 -4.87
C GLU A 267 20.16 -15.10 -3.87
N ALA A 268 19.87 -13.79 -3.94
CA ALA A 268 20.38 -12.82 -2.99
C ALA A 268 19.78 -13.00 -1.59
N LEU A 269 18.50 -13.40 -1.48
CA LEU A 269 17.85 -13.74 -0.21
C LEU A 269 18.40 -15.04 0.36
N GLU A 270 18.54 -16.11 -0.44
CA GLU A 270 19.17 -17.37 0.00
C GLU A 270 20.61 -17.15 0.47
N ALA A 271 21.40 -16.32 -0.24
CA ALA A 271 22.76 -15.96 0.17
C ALA A 271 22.79 -15.11 1.47
N ALA A 272 21.76 -14.31 1.73
CA ALA A 272 21.61 -13.58 2.98
C ALA A 272 21.21 -14.51 4.14
N GLU A 273 20.27 -15.43 3.91
CA GLU A 273 19.88 -16.46 4.88
C GLU A 273 21.05 -17.37 5.25
N GLN A 274 21.84 -17.85 4.27
CA GLN A 274 23.05 -18.65 4.52
C GLN A 274 24.13 -17.88 5.30
N ARG A 275 24.22 -16.55 5.15
CA ARG A 275 25.11 -15.73 5.97
C ARG A 275 24.58 -15.58 7.39
N MET A 276 23.27 -15.39 7.55
CA MET A 276 22.64 -15.35 8.87
C MET A 276 22.84 -16.66 9.63
N THR A 277 22.65 -17.83 9.00
CA THR A 277 22.90 -19.10 9.68
C THR A 277 24.37 -19.30 10.04
N GLN A 278 25.31 -18.92 9.17
CA GLN A 278 26.75 -18.96 9.49
C GLN A 278 27.14 -17.98 10.61
N ASP A 279 26.49 -16.82 10.70
CA ASP A 279 26.73 -15.85 11.77
C ASP A 279 26.07 -16.27 13.07
N ASP A 280 24.89 -16.92 13.04
CA ASP A 280 24.26 -17.57 14.20
C ASP A 280 25.13 -18.73 14.73
N GLU A 281 25.68 -19.57 13.86
CA GLU A 281 26.66 -20.61 14.23
C GLU A 281 27.91 -20.00 14.91
N LYS A 282 28.47 -18.92 14.35
CA LYS A 282 29.58 -18.19 14.99
C LYS A 282 29.16 -17.59 16.34
N LEU A 283 27.95 -17.04 16.46
CA LEU A 283 27.43 -16.51 17.71
C LEU A 283 27.25 -17.59 18.77
N VAL A 284 26.84 -18.81 18.40
CA VAL A 284 26.85 -19.97 19.32
C VAL A 284 28.28 -20.29 19.77
N VAL A 285 29.24 -20.40 18.83
CA VAL A 285 30.65 -20.64 19.18
C VAL A 285 31.25 -19.53 20.05
N TYR A 286 30.88 -18.26 19.84
CA TYR A 286 31.32 -17.16 20.70
C TYR A 286 30.65 -17.19 22.07
N LYS A 287 29.36 -17.54 22.17
CA LYS A 287 28.67 -17.77 23.46
C LYS A 287 29.31 -18.92 24.24
N ASP A 288 29.66 -20.02 23.57
CA ASP A 288 30.34 -21.15 24.20
C ASP A 288 31.74 -20.77 24.69
N LYS A 289 32.47 -19.95 23.93
CA LYS A 289 33.77 -19.38 24.34
C LYS A 289 33.63 -18.42 25.51
N ILE A 290 32.63 -17.53 25.51
CA ILE A 290 32.34 -16.63 26.64
C ILE A 290 32.03 -17.47 27.88
N ALA A 291 31.11 -18.44 27.79
CA ALA A 291 30.78 -19.32 28.90
C ALA A 291 31.98 -20.20 29.35
N ALA A 292 32.92 -20.52 28.46
CA ALA A 292 34.17 -21.18 28.84
C ALA A 292 35.13 -20.24 29.59
N LEU A 293 35.29 -19.00 29.12
CA LEU A 293 36.11 -17.97 29.76
C LEU A 293 35.51 -17.51 31.10
N GLU A 294 34.19 -17.40 31.22
CA GLU A 294 33.49 -17.17 32.49
C GLU A 294 33.76 -18.32 33.47
N ARG A 295 33.65 -19.58 33.01
CA ARG A 295 34.03 -20.76 33.81
C ARG A 295 35.52 -20.81 34.17
N GLU A 296 36.40 -20.18 33.41
CA GLU A 296 37.83 -20.03 33.77
C GLU A 296 38.08 -18.85 34.72
N LEU A 297 37.30 -17.77 34.59
CA LEU A 297 37.35 -16.60 35.47
C LEU A 297 36.76 -16.91 36.85
N ASP A 298 35.74 -17.77 36.94
CA ASP A 298 35.26 -18.30 38.22
C ASP A 298 36.27 -19.29 38.83
N LYS A 299 37.02 -20.05 38.02
CA LYS A 299 38.14 -20.88 38.49
C LYS A 299 39.35 -20.05 38.94
N SER A 300 39.57 -18.86 38.39
CA SER A 300 40.63 -17.95 38.83
C SER A 300 40.21 -17.16 40.07
N ARG A 301 38.97 -16.66 40.13
CA ARG A 301 38.38 -16.07 41.35
C ARG A 301 38.38 -17.04 42.52
N SER A 302 38.00 -18.31 42.32
CA SER A 302 38.05 -19.33 43.38
C SER A 302 39.46 -19.79 43.78
N ARG A 303 40.52 -19.35 43.07
CA ARG A 303 41.92 -19.47 43.54
C ARG A 303 42.35 -18.32 44.45
N ILE A 304 41.61 -17.22 44.50
CA ILE A 304 41.88 -16.07 45.37
C ILE A 304 41.09 -16.27 46.67
N GLU A 305 41.71 -16.91 47.68
CA GLU A 305 41.12 -17.02 49.02
C GLU A 305 40.93 -15.62 49.64
N PRO A 306 39.71 -15.25 50.10
CA PRO A 306 39.49 -14.00 50.81
C PRO A 306 39.99 -14.14 52.27
N SER A 307 41.31 -14.14 52.46
CA SER A 307 41.94 -14.41 53.77
C SER A 307 43.31 -13.72 53.96
N GLN A 308 43.38 -12.45 53.57
CA GLN A 308 44.36 -11.45 54.01
C GLN A 308 43.76 -10.06 53.71
N SER A 309 43.22 -9.37 54.71
CA SER A 309 43.91 -8.45 55.63
C SER A 309 44.16 -7.07 55.02
N GLN A 310 43.69 -6.03 55.72
CA GLN A 310 43.89 -4.61 55.41
C GLN A 310 45.39 -4.28 55.27
N ILE A 311 45.88 -4.28 54.03
CA ILE A 311 47.21 -3.80 53.66
C ILE A 311 46.96 -2.66 52.66
N ALA A 312 47.61 -1.53 52.86
CA ALA A 312 47.52 -0.40 51.93
C ALA A 312 47.90 -0.89 50.52
N LEU A 313 47.09 -0.52 49.53
CA LEU A 313 47.30 -0.95 48.15
C LEU A 313 48.71 -0.55 47.69
N ASP A 314 49.38 -1.51 47.08
CA ASP A 314 50.68 -1.27 46.43
C ASP A 314 50.41 -0.34 45.23
N PRO A 315 51.11 0.80 45.07
CA PRO A 315 50.84 1.73 43.97
C PRO A 315 51.04 1.10 42.57
N GLU A 316 51.79 0.00 42.45
CA GLU A 316 51.86 -0.79 41.21
C GLU A 316 50.56 -1.56 40.92
N LEU A 317 49.81 -1.99 41.95
CA LEU A 317 48.50 -2.64 41.78
C LEU A 317 47.41 -1.62 41.49
N GLU A 318 47.44 -0.43 42.09
CA GLU A 318 46.56 0.68 41.69
C GLU A 318 46.83 1.11 40.25
N ALA A 319 48.09 1.26 39.84
CA ALA A 319 48.46 1.55 38.45
C ALA A 319 48.01 0.46 37.47
N GLN A 320 48.07 -0.83 37.84
CA GLN A 320 47.54 -1.92 37.02
C GLN A 320 46.01 -1.91 36.93
N ILE A 321 45.31 -1.52 38.00
CA ILE A 321 43.85 -1.34 37.97
C ILE A 321 43.49 -0.14 37.07
N GLU A 322 44.17 1.00 37.19
CA GLU A 322 43.97 2.16 36.31
C GLU A 322 44.30 1.85 34.84
N GLU A 323 45.29 0.99 34.57
CA GLU A 323 45.60 0.50 33.22
C GLU A 323 44.43 -0.34 32.67
N LEU A 324 43.97 -1.34 33.43
CA LEU A 324 42.86 -2.20 33.04
C LEU A 324 41.54 -1.44 32.89
N GLU A 325 41.26 -0.45 33.75
CA GLU A 325 40.10 0.44 33.61
C GLU A 325 40.19 1.32 32.37
N ARG A 326 41.41 1.75 31.98
CA ARG A 326 41.64 2.50 30.74
C ARG A 326 41.45 1.61 29.52
N GLU A 327 42.01 0.41 29.50
CA GLU A 327 41.81 -0.60 28.44
C GLU A 327 40.32 -0.94 28.29
N LEU A 328 39.59 -1.13 29.39
CA LEU A 328 38.15 -1.40 29.39
C LEU A 328 37.36 -0.17 28.88
N GLY A 329 37.77 1.03 29.26
CA GLY A 329 37.24 2.29 28.73
C GLY A 329 37.56 2.52 27.23
N GLU A 330 38.65 1.96 26.71
CA GLU A 330 38.99 1.96 25.28
C GLU A 330 38.22 0.90 24.51
N ALA A 331 38.07 -0.31 25.07
CA ALA A 331 37.20 -1.35 24.53
C ALA A 331 35.74 -0.89 24.42
N HIS A 332 35.20 -0.19 25.42
CA HIS A 332 33.87 0.41 25.34
C HIS A 332 33.78 1.52 24.28
N ARG A 333 34.81 2.37 24.14
CA ARG A 333 34.87 3.38 23.07
C ARG A 333 34.93 2.74 21.68
N GLU A 334 35.66 1.64 21.52
CA GLU A 334 35.75 0.92 20.25
C GLU A 334 34.49 0.12 19.95
N ILE A 335 33.84 -0.49 20.94
CA ILE A 335 32.49 -1.08 20.81
C ILE A 335 31.49 0.00 20.35
N ALA A 336 31.53 1.21 20.94
CA ALA A 336 30.67 2.31 20.50
C ALA A 336 30.99 2.74 19.06
N ARG A 337 32.26 2.84 18.66
CA ARG A 337 32.66 3.10 17.25
C ARG A 337 32.18 2.00 16.31
N LEU A 338 32.35 0.73 16.66
CA LEU A 338 31.93 -0.42 15.86
C LEU A 338 30.41 -0.51 15.76
N GLN A 339 29.67 -0.25 16.84
CA GLN A 339 28.21 -0.12 16.78
C GLN A 339 27.77 1.04 15.88
N THR A 340 28.50 2.17 15.92
CA THR A 340 28.24 3.32 15.05
C THR A 340 28.57 3.01 13.59
N SER A 341 29.67 2.32 13.29
CA SER A 341 30.04 1.93 11.92
C SER A 341 29.10 0.85 11.37
N LEU A 342 28.67 -0.11 12.20
CA LEU A 342 27.63 -1.08 11.87
C LEU A 342 26.27 -0.40 11.63
N GLY A 343 25.89 0.59 12.43
CA GLY A 343 24.69 1.43 12.22
C GLY A 343 24.77 2.30 10.96
N GLN A 344 25.97 2.74 10.60
CA GLN A 344 26.21 3.49 9.36
C GLN A 344 26.34 2.60 8.11
N SER A 345 26.57 1.29 8.29
CA SER A 345 26.76 0.31 7.22
C SER A 345 25.59 0.29 6.23
N PRO A 346 25.85 0.35 4.91
CA PRO A 346 24.80 0.25 3.89
C PRO A 346 23.95 -1.03 4.02
N ALA A 347 24.55 -2.15 4.45
CA ALA A 347 23.83 -3.41 4.64
C ALA A 347 22.80 -3.32 5.77
N ARG A 348 23.18 -2.72 6.92
CA ARG A 348 22.25 -2.56 8.05
C ARG A 348 21.16 -1.54 7.74
N LYS A 349 21.49 -0.44 7.06
CA LYS A 349 20.51 0.53 6.55
C LYS A 349 19.57 -0.04 5.50
N ALA A 350 20.03 -0.99 4.68
CA ALA A 350 19.17 -1.71 3.74
C ALA A 350 18.22 -2.66 4.49
N ILE A 351 18.69 -3.35 5.52
CA ILE A 351 17.85 -4.21 6.39
C ILE A 351 16.83 -3.38 7.19
N GLU A 352 17.23 -2.23 7.74
CA GLU A 352 16.32 -1.30 8.44
C GLU A 352 15.28 -0.76 7.47
N LYS A 353 15.66 -0.25 6.29
CA LYS A 353 14.70 0.16 5.24
C LYS A 353 13.80 -0.97 4.75
N ALA A 354 14.27 -2.21 4.69
CA ALA A 354 13.45 -3.37 4.34
C ALA A 354 12.47 -3.75 5.45
N LYS A 355 12.82 -3.51 6.72
CA LYS A 355 11.91 -3.63 7.87
C LYS A 355 10.88 -2.51 7.86
N ASP A 356 11.30 -1.26 7.63
CA ASP A 356 10.41 -0.10 7.54
C ASP A 356 9.43 -0.26 6.38
N ALA A 357 9.89 -0.61 5.18
CA ALA A 357 9.02 -0.89 4.03
C ALA A 357 8.07 -2.08 4.28
N LYS A 358 8.47 -3.06 5.10
CA LYS A 358 7.59 -4.16 5.53
C LYS A 358 6.58 -3.70 6.58
N ILE A 359 6.93 -2.76 7.46
CA ILE A 359 6.00 -2.11 8.38
C ILE A 359 4.98 -1.29 7.57
N ASP A 360 5.42 -0.43 6.64
CA ASP A 360 4.54 0.34 5.74
C ASP A 360 3.56 -0.56 4.97
N LEU A 361 4.02 -1.72 4.49
CA LEU A 361 3.17 -2.70 3.81
C LEU A 361 2.15 -3.33 4.77
N LEU A 362 2.57 -3.74 5.98
CA LEU A 362 1.67 -4.30 6.99
C LEU A 362 0.69 -3.25 7.54
N GLU A 363 1.08 -1.99 7.60
CA GLU A 363 0.21 -0.87 7.97
C GLU A 363 -0.81 -0.57 6.88
N LYS A 364 -0.41 -0.56 5.60
CA LYS A 364 -1.34 -0.49 4.46
C LYS A 364 -2.28 -1.69 4.41
N GLU A 365 -1.80 -2.92 4.59
CA GLU A 365 -2.66 -4.11 4.66
C GLU A 365 -3.64 -4.02 5.84
N LYS A 366 -3.22 -3.47 6.98
CA LYS A 366 -4.09 -3.19 8.13
C LYS A 366 -5.10 -2.09 7.83
N GLU A 367 -4.75 -1.04 7.11
CA GLU A 367 -5.67 0.01 6.66
C GLU A 367 -6.68 -0.52 5.65
N ASP A 368 -6.23 -1.28 4.64
CA ASP A 368 -7.06 -2.01 3.67
C ASP A 368 -8.03 -2.97 4.38
N LEU A 369 -7.57 -3.72 5.37
CA LEU A 369 -8.41 -4.62 6.16
C LEU A 369 -9.39 -3.84 7.05
N GLN A 370 -8.99 -2.69 7.60
CA GLN A 370 -9.90 -1.80 8.32
C GLN A 370 -10.91 -1.13 7.39
N GLU A 371 -10.54 -0.77 6.17
CA GLU A 371 -11.46 -0.23 5.17
C GLU A 371 -12.42 -1.31 4.67
N ARG A 372 -11.94 -2.54 4.42
CA ARG A 372 -12.80 -3.69 4.13
C ARG A 372 -13.74 -4.03 5.29
N LEU A 373 -13.29 -3.90 6.54
CA LEU A 373 -14.15 -4.06 7.71
C LEU A 373 -15.14 -2.89 7.86
N ARG A 374 -14.76 -1.65 7.53
CA ARG A 374 -15.67 -0.49 7.50
C ARG A 374 -16.68 -0.61 6.35
N SER A 375 -16.29 -1.08 5.18
CA SER A 375 -17.18 -1.28 4.04
C SER A 375 -18.12 -2.45 4.31
N LEU A 376 -17.66 -3.60 4.82
CA LEU A 376 -18.54 -4.67 5.30
C LEU A 376 -19.50 -4.17 6.39
N LYS A 377 -19.01 -3.40 7.38
CA LYS A 377 -19.85 -2.85 8.46
C LYS A 377 -20.89 -1.89 7.91
N ASN A 378 -20.56 -1.06 6.93
CA ASN A 378 -21.50 -0.15 6.27
C ASN A 378 -22.50 -0.92 5.40
N GLN A 379 -22.07 -1.98 4.70
CA GLN A 379 -22.91 -2.86 3.88
C GLN A 379 -23.84 -3.74 4.73
N THR A 380 -23.42 -4.07 5.96
CA THR A 380 -24.23 -4.78 6.97
C THR A 380 -25.23 -3.83 7.66
N MET A 381 -25.00 -2.52 7.65
CA MET A 381 -25.92 -1.52 8.21
C MET A 381 -27.11 -1.17 7.29
N THR A 382 -27.10 -1.63 6.03
CA THR A 382 -28.18 -1.34 5.06
C THR A 382 -29.35 -2.32 5.09
N PHE A 383 -29.31 -3.37 5.93
CA PHE A 383 -30.42 -4.31 6.11
C PHE A 383 -30.82 -4.42 7.59
N HIS A 384 -32.03 -3.97 7.92
CA HIS A 384 -32.55 -3.96 9.29
C HIS A 384 -33.25 -5.29 9.68
N THR A 385 -32.66 -6.05 10.60
CA THR A 385 -33.41 -6.93 11.52
C THR A 385 -32.62 -7.16 12.83
N PRO A 386 -33.25 -7.17 14.02
CA PRO A 386 -32.51 -7.13 15.30
C PRO A 386 -32.31 -8.51 15.95
N GLY A 387 -31.08 -8.81 16.40
CA GLY A 387 -30.74 -10.08 17.08
C GLY A 387 -29.45 -10.02 17.90
N LYS A 388 -29.62 -9.89 19.22
CA LYS A 388 -28.62 -9.83 20.32
C LYS A 388 -27.33 -10.69 20.17
N THR A 389 -26.19 -10.09 20.58
CA THR A 389 -25.03 -10.66 21.35
C THR A 389 -24.33 -11.94 20.85
N ALA A 390 -23.00 -12.11 20.92
CA ALA A 390 -21.88 -11.28 21.36
C ALA A 390 -20.56 -11.81 20.74
N ASN A 391 -19.45 -11.08 20.94
CA ASN A 391 -18.02 -11.44 20.76
C ASN A 391 -17.65 -12.67 19.91
N ASN A 392 -16.83 -12.43 18.87
CA ASN A 392 -15.64 -13.25 18.66
C ASN A 392 -14.52 -12.48 17.95
N SER A 393 -13.33 -12.50 18.57
CA SER A 393 -12.03 -12.42 17.88
C SER A 393 -11.94 -13.59 16.89
N GLY A 394 -11.28 -13.50 15.74
CA GLY A 394 -10.10 -12.69 15.45
C GLY A 394 -8.86 -13.58 15.42
N ILE A 395 -8.74 -14.45 14.40
CA ILE A 395 -7.54 -15.20 13.98
C ILE A 395 -7.70 -15.47 12.47
N SER A 396 -6.63 -15.28 11.69
CA SER A 396 -6.58 -15.62 10.26
C SER A 396 -5.87 -16.97 10.04
N PRO A 397 -6.08 -17.64 8.90
CA PRO A 397 -5.59 -19.00 8.68
C PRO A 397 -4.25 -19.02 7.93
N PHE A 398 -3.28 -19.85 8.36
CA PHE A 398 -2.27 -20.40 7.45
C PHE A 398 -1.55 -21.65 7.98
N ARG A 399 -1.16 -22.53 7.04
CA ARG A 399 -0.30 -23.74 7.14
C ARG A 399 -0.96 -25.02 7.66
N ARG A 400 -0.61 -26.23 7.17
CA ARG A 400 0.04 -26.66 5.89
C ARG A 400 -0.06 -28.20 5.77
N HIS A 401 -0.10 -28.71 4.54
CA HIS A 401 0.28 -30.09 4.13
C HIS A 401 -0.65 -31.23 4.67
N SER A 402 -0.72 -32.44 4.07
CA SER A 402 0.12 -33.07 3.02
C SER A 402 -0.65 -34.13 2.21
N LEU A 403 -0.35 -34.23 0.90
CA LEU A 403 -0.26 -35.44 0.05
C LEU A 403 -1.46 -36.43 -0.03
N SER A 404 -1.94 -36.73 -1.26
CA SER A 404 -1.50 -37.94 -2.01
C SER A 404 -2.44 -38.38 -3.17
N VAL A 405 -1.92 -38.35 -4.40
CA VAL A 405 -2.10 -39.34 -5.50
C VAL A 405 -3.41 -39.46 -6.33
N ARG A 406 -3.19 -39.54 -7.67
CA ARG A 406 -4.03 -40.08 -8.78
C ARG A 406 -5.19 -39.25 -9.39
N SER A 407 -4.84 -38.49 -10.43
CA SER A 407 -5.56 -38.49 -11.73
C SER A 407 -5.13 -39.72 -12.58
N PRO A 408 -5.63 -40.02 -13.82
CA PRO A 408 -6.55 -39.24 -14.69
C PRO A 408 -7.67 -40.03 -15.44
N LYS A 409 -8.67 -39.33 -16.02
CA LYS A 409 -8.94 -39.25 -17.49
C LYS A 409 -10.36 -38.76 -17.87
N THR A 410 -10.40 -37.76 -18.77
CA THR A 410 -11.39 -37.53 -19.87
C THR A 410 -12.86 -37.17 -19.54
N PRO A 411 -13.63 -36.55 -20.47
CA PRO A 411 -13.26 -35.37 -21.27
C PRO A 411 -14.41 -34.34 -21.47
N GLY A 412 -14.07 -33.09 -21.84
CA GLY A 412 -14.85 -32.29 -22.79
C GLY A 412 -15.84 -31.24 -22.26
N GLY A 413 -15.84 -30.08 -22.93
CA GLY A 413 -17.03 -29.26 -23.21
C GLY A 413 -17.38 -28.17 -22.19
N PRO A 414 -17.50 -26.89 -22.61
CA PRO A 414 -17.93 -25.80 -21.72
C PRO A 414 -19.46 -25.66 -21.70
N LEU A 415 -20.05 -25.60 -20.51
CA LEU A 415 -21.47 -25.26 -20.33
C LEU A 415 -21.67 -24.20 -19.25
N ARG A 416 -21.80 -22.97 -19.76
CA ARG A 416 -22.85 -21.97 -19.49
C ARG A 416 -23.85 -22.23 -18.33
N ASP A 417 -24.29 -21.11 -17.76
CA ASP A 417 -25.53 -20.88 -17.00
C ASP A 417 -25.55 -21.26 -15.50
N MET A 418 -24.96 -20.38 -14.69
CA MET A 418 -25.17 -20.27 -13.24
C MET A 418 -26.58 -19.73 -12.92
N SER A 419 -27.56 -20.60 -12.68
CA SER A 419 -28.93 -20.16 -12.31
C SER A 419 -29.69 -21.05 -11.32
N TRP A 420 -28.99 -21.81 -10.44
CA TRP A 420 -29.64 -22.73 -9.49
C TRP A 420 -29.37 -22.54 -7.99
N LEU A 421 -28.53 -21.57 -7.58
CA LEU A 421 -28.35 -21.22 -6.15
C LEU A 421 -29.35 -20.16 -5.65
N GLN A 422 -30.60 -20.27 -6.10
CA GLN A 422 -31.78 -19.77 -5.39
C GLN A 422 -32.73 -20.95 -5.14
N THR A 423 -32.51 -21.68 -4.05
CA THR A 423 -33.48 -22.64 -3.53
C THR A 423 -33.69 -22.41 -2.03
N THR A 424 -34.70 -21.59 -1.77
CA THR A 424 -35.63 -21.66 -0.64
C THR A 424 -35.31 -22.64 0.51
N MET A 425 -35.11 -22.04 1.68
CA MET A 425 -35.55 -22.52 3.00
C MET A 425 -36.63 -23.63 2.92
N HIS A 426 -36.27 -24.85 3.35
CA HIS A 426 -37.24 -25.87 3.76
C HIS A 426 -36.75 -26.59 5.02
N GLU A 427 -37.46 -26.33 6.11
CA GLU A 427 -37.34 -27.05 7.38
C GLU A 427 -37.96 -28.44 7.23
N GLY A 428 -37.33 -29.47 7.80
CA GLY A 428 -37.91 -30.83 7.85
C GLY A 428 -36.86 -31.92 8.08
N GLU A 429 -35.84 -32.00 7.23
CA GLU A 429 -34.89 -33.13 7.21
C GLU A 429 -33.49 -32.79 7.76
N SER A 430 -33.24 -31.52 8.10
CA SER A 430 -31.95 -31.06 8.65
C SER A 430 -31.74 -31.38 10.14
N ALA A 431 -32.82 -31.65 10.89
CA ALA A 431 -32.80 -31.88 12.33
C ALA A 431 -31.78 -32.96 12.80
N PRO A 432 -31.66 -34.15 12.18
CA PRO A 432 -30.65 -35.13 12.58
C PRO A 432 -29.21 -34.65 12.32
N PHE A 433 -28.98 -33.83 11.29
CA PHE A 433 -27.65 -33.27 11.04
C PHE A 433 -27.28 -32.19 12.05
N PHE A 434 -28.23 -31.36 12.50
CA PHE A 434 -27.98 -30.43 13.61
C PHE A 434 -27.72 -31.17 14.93
N ALA A 435 -28.47 -32.23 15.22
CA ALA A 435 -28.22 -33.07 16.39
C ALA A 435 -26.84 -33.77 16.35
N GLU A 436 -26.41 -34.27 15.18
CA GLU A 436 -25.07 -34.86 15.04
C GLU A 436 -23.96 -33.79 15.06
N ILE A 437 -24.20 -32.57 14.56
CA ILE A 437 -23.27 -31.44 14.70
C ILE A 437 -23.16 -31.00 16.17
N GLU A 438 -24.25 -30.95 16.92
CA GLU A 438 -24.23 -30.67 18.37
C GLU A 438 -23.52 -31.77 19.14
N ARG A 439 -23.75 -33.04 18.78
CA ARG A 439 -23.02 -34.18 19.36
C ARG A 439 -21.53 -34.11 19.05
N LEU A 440 -21.13 -33.88 17.80
CA LEU A 440 -19.72 -33.76 17.40
C LEU A 440 -19.04 -32.54 18.04
N ARG A 441 -19.79 -31.45 18.30
CA ARG A 441 -19.31 -30.32 19.10
C ARG A 441 -19.10 -30.71 20.55
N PHE A 442 -20.07 -31.38 21.19
CA PHE A 442 -19.92 -31.86 22.56
C PHE A 442 -18.78 -32.89 22.72
N GLU A 443 -18.58 -33.77 21.74
CA GLU A 443 -17.45 -34.70 21.70
C GLU A 443 -16.11 -33.97 21.47
N LEU A 444 -16.08 -32.87 20.71
CA LEU A 444 -14.91 -31.98 20.55
C LEU A 444 -14.61 -31.17 21.81
N ASP A 445 -15.62 -30.55 22.43
CA ASP A 445 -15.46 -29.76 23.64
C ASP A 445 -14.94 -30.64 24.78
N ARG A 446 -15.52 -31.84 24.95
CA ARG A 446 -15.00 -32.86 25.88
C ARG A 446 -13.59 -33.34 25.53
N ALA A 447 -13.25 -33.48 24.24
CA ALA A 447 -11.90 -33.86 23.84
C ALA A 447 -10.88 -32.75 24.11
N ASN A 448 -11.28 -31.48 24.01
CA ASN A 448 -10.47 -30.32 24.38
C ASN A 448 -10.30 -30.25 25.91
N GLU A 449 -11.38 -30.43 26.69
CA GLU A 449 -11.29 -30.58 28.15
C GLU A 449 -10.34 -31.72 28.53
N GLU A 450 -10.39 -32.87 27.85
CA GLU A 450 -9.47 -34.01 28.08
C GLU A 450 -8.04 -33.78 27.53
N ILE A 451 -7.80 -32.72 26.76
CA ILE A 451 -6.45 -32.26 26.36
C ILE A 451 -5.93 -31.31 27.42
N ASP A 452 -6.74 -30.34 27.88
CA ASP A 452 -6.39 -29.40 28.93
C ASP A 452 -6.08 -30.15 30.25
N ASP A 453 -6.93 -31.12 30.65
CA ASP A 453 -6.69 -32.04 31.77
C ASP A 453 -5.35 -32.81 31.67
N LYS A 454 -4.85 -33.04 30.45
CA LYS A 454 -3.56 -33.71 30.20
C LYS A 454 -2.41 -32.73 30.16
N LEU A 455 -2.63 -31.49 29.72
CA LEU A 455 -1.65 -30.41 29.78
C LEU A 455 -1.38 -30.05 31.24
N ASP A 456 -2.41 -29.85 32.06
CA ASP A 456 -2.28 -29.61 33.51
C ASP A 456 -1.47 -30.72 34.20
N ARG A 457 -1.76 -32.00 33.90
CA ARG A 457 -1.01 -33.14 34.43
C ARG A 457 0.43 -33.22 33.93
N LEU A 458 0.72 -32.72 32.73
CA LEU A 458 2.08 -32.62 32.19
C LEU A 458 2.84 -31.44 32.81
N GLU A 459 2.15 -30.34 33.13
CA GLU A 459 2.73 -29.21 33.88
C GLU A 459 3.04 -29.62 35.33
N ASP A 460 2.12 -30.28 36.04
CA ASP A 460 2.36 -30.86 37.37
C ASP A 460 3.55 -31.84 37.36
N ALA A 461 3.62 -32.73 36.37
CA ALA A 461 4.75 -33.63 36.20
C ALA A 461 6.06 -32.87 35.87
N GLY A 462 5.97 -31.80 35.09
CA GLY A 462 7.10 -30.91 34.76
C GLY A 462 7.63 -30.14 35.98
N VAL A 463 6.76 -29.64 36.85
CA VAL A 463 7.13 -29.05 38.15
C VAL A 463 7.78 -30.11 39.04
N GLY A 464 7.29 -31.35 39.01
CA GLY A 464 7.97 -32.50 39.62
C GLY A 464 9.40 -32.69 39.13
N VAL A 465 9.62 -32.65 37.81
CA VAL A 465 10.98 -32.72 37.21
C VAL A 465 11.84 -31.54 37.64
N ILE A 466 11.31 -30.31 37.68
CA ILE A 466 12.05 -29.13 38.16
C ILE A 466 12.49 -29.30 39.63
N SER A 467 11.62 -29.86 40.48
CA SER A 467 11.97 -30.16 41.87
C SER A 467 13.06 -31.23 41.98
N LEU A 468 13.08 -32.22 41.08
CA LEU A 468 14.12 -33.24 41.02
C LEU A 468 15.44 -32.69 40.47
N THR A 469 15.42 -31.80 39.47
CA THR A 469 16.64 -31.11 39.01
C THR A 469 17.20 -30.20 40.09
N GLN A 470 16.36 -29.52 40.86
CA GLN A 470 16.82 -28.69 41.97
C GLN A 470 17.36 -29.53 43.14
N GLN A 471 16.75 -30.68 43.46
CA GLN A 471 17.34 -31.66 44.39
C GLN A 471 18.66 -32.25 43.88
N LEU A 472 18.81 -32.47 42.57
CA LEU A 472 20.07 -32.88 41.97
C LEU A 472 21.12 -31.78 42.07
N GLU A 473 20.78 -30.52 41.81
CA GLU A 473 21.67 -29.36 41.99
C GLU A 473 22.10 -29.20 43.46
N ASP A 474 21.18 -29.28 44.41
CA ASP A 474 21.48 -29.29 45.86
C ASP A 474 22.38 -30.48 46.24
N SER A 475 22.14 -31.66 45.66
CA SER A 475 22.99 -32.83 45.87
C SER A 475 24.39 -32.66 45.29
N ASN A 476 24.52 -32.04 44.11
CA ASN A 476 25.79 -31.75 43.46
C ASN A 476 26.56 -30.66 44.21
N ALA A 477 25.88 -29.63 44.73
CA ALA A 477 26.47 -28.63 45.62
C ALA A 477 26.98 -29.28 46.92
N LYS A 478 26.21 -30.20 47.50
CA LYS A 478 26.62 -30.98 48.68
C LYS A 478 27.80 -31.93 48.39
N ILE A 479 27.82 -32.58 47.22
CA ILE A 479 28.96 -33.38 46.76
C ILE A 479 30.20 -32.49 46.62
N SER A 480 30.09 -31.33 45.96
CA SER A 480 31.20 -30.40 45.79
C SER A 480 31.75 -29.88 47.13
N MET A 481 30.88 -29.55 48.10
CA MET A 481 31.32 -29.21 49.46
C MET A 481 32.06 -30.36 50.16
N LEU A 482 31.57 -31.60 50.01
CA LEU A 482 32.22 -32.79 50.57
C LEU A 482 33.56 -33.10 49.87
N GLU A 483 33.69 -32.88 48.57
CA GLU A 483 34.95 -32.99 47.83
C GLU A 483 35.97 -31.93 48.28
N VAL A 484 35.53 -30.70 48.54
CA VAL A 484 36.37 -29.66 49.15
C VAL A 484 36.81 -30.04 50.57
N GLU A 485 35.93 -30.63 51.39
CA GLU A 485 36.31 -31.12 52.72
C GLU A 485 37.26 -32.34 52.63
N ILE A 486 37.02 -33.30 51.74
CA ILE A 486 37.92 -34.43 51.47
C ILE A 486 39.29 -33.91 51.04
N THR A 487 39.39 -33.00 50.07
CA THR A 487 40.68 -32.44 49.64
C THR A 487 41.36 -31.61 50.74
N ARG A 488 40.60 -30.96 51.63
CA ARG A 488 41.14 -30.30 52.84
C ARG A 488 41.70 -31.31 53.83
N ILE A 489 41.01 -32.43 54.05
CA ILE A 489 41.42 -33.52 54.95
C ILE A 489 42.63 -34.25 54.38
N THR A 490 42.64 -34.67 53.11
CA THR A 490 43.79 -35.34 52.50
C THR A 490 45.03 -34.43 52.51
N ARG A 491 44.90 -33.13 52.22
CA ARG A 491 46.01 -32.16 52.42
C ARG A 491 46.48 -32.07 53.88
N ARG A 492 45.59 -32.25 54.87
CA ARG A 492 45.95 -32.28 56.31
C ARG A 492 46.66 -33.59 56.67
N GLU A 493 46.22 -34.71 56.11
CA GLU A 493 46.78 -36.04 56.32
C GLU A 493 48.11 -36.23 55.61
N GLU A 494 48.27 -35.77 54.37
CA GLU A 494 49.58 -35.68 53.71
C GLU A 494 50.57 -34.88 54.55
N ARG A 495 50.15 -33.76 55.16
CA ARG A 495 51.00 -32.97 56.05
C ARG A 495 51.34 -33.73 57.34
N ARG A 496 50.44 -34.59 57.86
CA ARG A 496 50.75 -35.52 58.96
C ARG A 496 51.73 -36.61 58.51
N LEU A 497 51.46 -37.31 57.40
CA LEU A 497 52.32 -38.34 56.82
C LEU A 497 53.72 -37.80 56.49
N LYS A 498 53.85 -36.63 55.88
CA LYS A 498 55.13 -35.96 55.60
C LYS A 498 55.90 -35.59 56.88
N ARG A 499 55.21 -35.34 58.01
CA ARG A 499 55.85 -35.18 59.33
C ARG A 499 56.28 -36.53 59.91
N LEU A 500 55.40 -37.54 59.87
CA LEU A 500 55.66 -38.90 60.36
C LEU A 500 56.83 -39.58 59.62
N GLN A 501 56.91 -39.46 58.29
CA GLN A 501 58.02 -39.96 57.47
C GLN A 501 59.39 -39.32 57.77
N ARG A 502 59.40 -38.16 58.46
CA ARG A 502 60.61 -37.46 58.90
C ARG A 502 61.00 -37.78 60.35
N LEU A 503 60.15 -38.51 61.10
CA LEU A 503 60.50 -38.99 62.43
C LEU A 503 61.55 -40.10 62.33
N LYS A 504 62.64 -39.91 63.05
CA LYS A 504 63.68 -40.91 63.30
C LYS A 504 63.67 -41.23 64.79
N CYS A 505 63.98 -42.46 65.16
CA CYS A 505 64.13 -42.81 66.58
C CYS A 505 65.27 -41.98 67.20
N GLN A 506 65.00 -41.27 68.31
CA GLN A 506 66.03 -40.41 68.94
C GLN A 506 67.21 -41.18 69.53
N LYS A 507 67.07 -42.49 69.81
CA LYS A 507 68.15 -43.31 70.40
C LYS A 507 69.05 -44.03 69.38
N CYS A 508 68.58 -44.27 68.17
CA CYS A 508 69.34 -45.03 67.15
C CYS A 508 69.29 -44.42 65.74
N HIS A 509 68.62 -43.28 65.55
CA HIS A 509 68.50 -42.51 64.30
C HIS A 509 67.98 -43.24 63.06
N THR A 510 67.56 -44.50 63.18
CA THR A 510 66.86 -45.23 62.12
C THR A 510 65.52 -44.57 61.81
N LYS A 511 65.15 -44.59 60.53
CA LYS A 511 63.87 -44.08 60.01
C LYS A 511 62.78 -45.07 60.40
N VAL A 512 61.72 -44.60 61.06
CA VAL A 512 60.62 -45.47 61.49
C VAL A 512 59.64 -45.63 60.32
N GLU A 513 59.56 -46.82 59.73
CA GLU A 513 58.64 -47.11 58.63
C GLU A 513 57.22 -47.38 59.15
N LEU A 514 56.47 -46.28 59.35
CA LEU A 514 55.11 -46.29 59.90
C LEU A 514 54.03 -46.88 58.97
N ARG A 515 54.35 -47.42 57.79
CA ARG A 515 53.36 -48.04 56.88
C ARG A 515 52.65 -49.22 57.55
N ALA A 516 53.41 -50.11 58.20
CA ALA A 516 52.89 -51.31 58.86
C ALA A 516 51.97 -51.04 60.08
N ILE A 517 51.88 -49.79 60.56
CA ILE A 517 51.03 -49.42 61.70
C ILE A 517 49.70 -48.78 61.22
N ILE A 518 49.64 -48.28 59.98
CA ILE A 518 48.43 -47.66 59.43
C ILE A 518 47.44 -48.71 58.91
N GLU A 519 47.94 -49.85 58.43
CA GLU A 519 47.12 -50.97 57.93
C GLU A 519 46.33 -51.72 59.02
N ILE A 520 46.60 -51.46 60.31
CA ILE A 520 45.95 -52.15 61.45
C ILE A 520 44.65 -51.46 61.90
N ASN A 521 44.42 -50.20 61.53
CA ASN A 521 43.23 -49.43 61.95
C ASN A 521 42.15 -49.35 60.84
N GLY A 522 42.04 -50.38 60.00
CA GLY A 522 41.23 -50.37 58.78
C GLY A 522 39.79 -50.89 58.89
N ASP A 523 39.45 -51.64 59.94
CA ASP A 523 38.15 -52.30 60.09
C ASP A 523 37.59 -52.19 61.52
N GLU A 524 36.62 -51.29 61.73
CA GLU A 524 35.70 -51.33 62.87
C GLU A 524 34.28 -50.92 62.46
N SER A 525 33.38 -51.90 62.25
CA SER A 525 32.04 -51.91 62.89
C SER A 525 31.15 -53.10 62.46
N THR A 526 31.05 -54.14 63.30
CA THR A 526 29.77 -54.84 63.61
C THR A 526 29.96 -55.74 64.86
N PHE A 527 29.71 -55.27 66.09
CA PHE A 527 28.43 -55.23 66.84
C PHE A 527 27.94 -56.60 67.38
N PHE A 528 27.96 -56.75 68.72
CA PHE A 528 27.12 -57.60 69.60
C PHE A 528 27.32 -59.15 69.56
N GLU A 529 27.16 -59.95 70.63
CA GLU A 529 27.06 -59.76 72.10
C GLU A 529 27.32 -61.16 72.79
N PRO A 530 27.50 -61.28 74.13
CA PRO A 530 27.78 -62.55 74.84
C PRO A 530 26.48 -63.32 75.20
N PRO A 531 26.48 -64.63 75.60
CA PRO A 531 26.76 -64.98 77.02
C PRO A 531 27.22 -66.44 77.37
N SER A 532 27.91 -66.55 78.52
CA SER A 532 27.70 -67.53 79.62
C SER A 532 28.01 -69.06 79.49
N MET A 533 28.41 -69.61 80.66
CA MET A 533 28.44 -71.03 81.09
C MET A 533 29.55 -71.97 80.55
N SER A 534 30.13 -72.90 81.34
CA SER A 534 30.23 -73.05 82.81
C SER A 534 31.19 -74.22 83.18
N MET A 535 31.63 -74.30 84.45
CA MET A 535 32.28 -75.46 85.11
C MET A 535 33.74 -75.77 84.66
N MET A 536 34.70 -76.21 85.49
CA MET A 536 34.69 -76.69 86.89
C MET A 536 35.85 -76.15 87.76
N ASP A 537 35.56 -76.04 89.05
CA ASP A 537 36.47 -75.90 90.22
C ASP A 537 37.00 -77.28 90.72
N PRO A 538 37.88 -77.36 91.75
CA PRO A 538 38.92 -76.40 92.17
C PRO A 538 40.32 -77.07 92.21
N PRO A 539 40.73 -77.86 93.24
CA PRO A 539 41.11 -77.54 94.63
C PRO A 539 42.62 -77.19 94.80
N THR A 540 43.14 -76.59 95.89
CA THR A 540 42.54 -76.08 97.15
C THR A 540 43.38 -74.88 97.67
N PRO A 541 42.76 -73.80 98.17
CA PRO A 541 43.39 -72.74 98.97
C PRO A 541 43.08 -73.02 100.47
N PRO A 542 42.76 -72.07 101.38
CA PRO A 542 43.18 -70.68 101.64
C PRO A 542 43.81 -70.53 103.08
N SER A 543 44.23 -69.38 103.60
CA SER A 543 43.32 -68.43 104.27
C SER A 543 44.02 -67.23 104.94
N LYS A 544 43.44 -66.05 104.68
CA LYS A 544 43.06 -64.99 105.64
C LYS A 544 43.81 -64.92 106.99
N THR A 545 44.70 -63.93 107.07
CA THR A 545 44.77 -62.89 108.12
C THR A 545 44.34 -63.23 109.55
N SER A 546 45.31 -63.12 110.47
CA SER A 546 45.19 -62.98 111.94
C SER A 546 44.52 -64.13 112.72
N GLU A 547 45.23 -64.62 113.75
CA GLU A 547 44.79 -65.65 114.71
C GLU A 547 44.69 -67.12 114.25
N LYS A 548 45.60 -67.58 113.38
CA LYS A 548 46.12 -68.98 113.48
C LYS A 548 47.61 -69.21 113.19
N LEU A 549 48.40 -68.13 113.12
CA LEU A 549 49.88 -68.14 113.14
C LEU A 549 50.51 -68.96 114.29
N ARG A 550 49.74 -69.31 115.34
CA ARG A 550 50.16 -70.20 116.44
C ARG A 550 50.05 -71.70 116.11
N THR A 551 49.17 -72.13 115.20
CA THR A 551 49.09 -73.53 114.77
C THR A 551 50.07 -73.81 113.64
N ASP A 552 50.25 -72.86 112.72
CA ASP A 552 51.13 -73.04 111.56
C ASP A 552 52.61 -73.06 111.98
N LEU A 553 52.98 -72.33 113.06
CA LEU A 553 54.29 -72.48 113.70
C LEU A 553 54.55 -73.91 114.19
N HIS A 554 53.54 -74.65 114.67
CA HIS A 554 53.71 -76.05 115.07
C HIS A 554 53.82 -76.98 113.85
N ALA A 555 53.03 -76.75 112.79
CA ALA A 555 53.14 -77.50 111.54
C ALA A 555 54.51 -77.30 110.87
N VAL A 556 55.00 -76.06 110.79
CA VAL A 556 56.34 -75.72 110.31
C VAL A 556 57.42 -76.34 111.21
N ASN A 557 57.23 -76.41 112.53
CA ASN A 557 58.17 -77.10 113.41
C ASN A 557 58.22 -78.62 113.11
N THR A 558 57.08 -79.27 112.85
CA THR A 558 57.07 -80.68 112.40
C THR A 558 57.72 -80.87 111.01
N GLN A 559 57.53 -79.92 110.09
CA GLN A 559 58.20 -79.94 108.78
C GLN A 559 59.72 -79.74 108.90
N LEU A 560 60.17 -78.88 109.81
CA LEU A 560 61.59 -78.71 110.14
C LEU A 560 62.19 -79.99 110.74
N TYR A 561 61.45 -80.72 111.58
CA TYR A 561 61.90 -82.03 112.07
C TYR A 561 62.00 -83.07 110.94
N THR A 562 61.07 -83.10 109.98
CA THR A 562 61.18 -84.00 108.82
C THR A 562 62.32 -83.61 107.87
N MET A 563 62.51 -82.32 107.61
CA MET A 563 63.63 -81.83 106.79
C MET A 563 64.98 -82.08 107.46
N LYS A 564 65.08 -81.91 108.79
CA LYS A 564 66.30 -82.22 109.54
C LYS A 564 66.65 -83.70 109.43
N ARG A 565 65.66 -84.59 109.52
CA ARG A 565 65.85 -86.03 109.35
C ARG A 565 66.28 -86.39 107.93
N GLN A 566 65.64 -85.81 106.91
CA GLN A 566 66.05 -85.96 105.51
C GLN A 566 67.49 -85.47 105.28
N TRP A 567 67.88 -84.36 105.88
CA TRP A 567 69.25 -83.83 105.79
C TRP A 567 70.28 -84.70 106.52
N GLU A 568 69.90 -85.33 107.64
CA GLU A 568 70.74 -86.33 108.33
C GLU A 568 70.91 -87.60 107.48
N ASP A 569 69.85 -88.07 106.82
CA ASP A 569 69.90 -89.22 105.88
C ASP A 569 70.74 -88.90 104.62
N GLU A 570 70.60 -87.70 104.04
CA GLU A 570 71.42 -87.24 102.91
C GLU A 570 72.89 -87.06 103.29
N ARG A 571 73.17 -86.51 104.50
CA ARG A 571 74.53 -86.41 105.02
C ARG A 571 75.18 -87.78 105.22
N GLN A 572 74.42 -88.80 105.63
CA GLN A 572 74.94 -90.17 105.70
C GLN A 572 75.24 -90.76 104.31
N LYS A 573 74.37 -90.53 103.32
CA LYS A 573 74.64 -90.93 101.92
C LYS A 573 75.91 -90.29 101.37
N LEU A 574 76.06 -88.97 101.51
CA LEU A 574 77.24 -88.23 101.05
C LEU A 574 78.54 -88.68 101.75
N LEU A 575 78.50 -89.07 103.03
CA LEU A 575 79.65 -89.66 103.71
C LEU A 575 79.99 -91.07 103.19
N GLY A 576 78.99 -91.86 102.80
CA GLY A 576 79.20 -93.15 102.13
C GLY A 576 79.81 -92.99 100.73
N GLU A 577 79.31 -92.06 99.93
CA GLU A 577 79.84 -91.75 98.59
C GLU A 577 81.28 -91.22 98.64
N ASN A 578 81.61 -90.38 99.62
CA ASN A 578 82.96 -89.86 99.80
C ASN A 578 83.99 -90.96 100.16
N ALA A 579 83.57 -92.01 100.88
CA ALA A 579 84.41 -93.18 101.13
C ALA A 579 84.71 -93.97 99.82
N VAL A 580 83.71 -94.13 98.95
CA VAL A 580 83.88 -94.77 97.62
C VAL A 580 84.83 -93.96 96.73
N LEU A 581 84.73 -92.62 96.76
CA LEU A 581 85.62 -91.74 96.01
C LEU A 581 87.07 -91.81 96.50
N GLN A 582 87.32 -91.88 97.82
CA GLN A 582 88.68 -92.03 98.35
C GLN A 582 89.35 -93.35 97.91
N ASP A 583 88.60 -94.45 97.80
CA ASP A 583 89.14 -95.72 97.30
C ASP A 583 89.33 -95.72 95.77
N ALA A 584 88.52 -94.97 95.02
CA ALA A 584 88.77 -94.73 93.59
C ALA A 584 90.08 -93.93 93.38
N THR A 585 90.34 -92.89 94.18
CA THR A 585 91.57 -92.07 94.09
C THR A 585 92.83 -92.90 94.41
N LYS A 586 92.78 -93.79 95.41
CA LYS A 586 93.91 -94.69 95.72
C LYS A 586 94.24 -95.65 94.58
N ARG A 587 93.22 -96.13 93.85
CA ARG A 587 93.42 -97.02 92.67
C ARG A 587 94.06 -96.29 91.48
N LEU A 588 93.74 -95.01 91.27
CA LEU A 588 94.35 -94.18 90.23
C LEU A 588 95.83 -93.86 90.52
N ASN A 589 96.17 -93.50 91.76
CA ASN A 589 97.57 -93.24 92.12
C ASN A 589 98.47 -94.48 91.97
N ALA A 590 97.93 -95.69 92.25
CA ALA A 590 98.63 -96.95 92.02
C ALA A 590 98.81 -97.33 90.52
N GLN A 591 98.10 -96.66 89.60
CA GLN A 591 98.34 -96.77 88.16
C GLN A 591 99.39 -95.76 87.69
N ILE A 592 99.41 -94.54 88.22
CA ILE A 592 100.36 -93.49 87.83
C ILE A 592 101.83 -93.90 88.13
N GLU A 593 102.11 -94.50 89.30
CA GLU A 593 103.47 -95.00 89.62
C GLU A 593 103.97 -96.10 88.66
N ARG A 594 103.09 -96.76 87.91
CA ARG A 594 103.49 -97.80 86.94
C ARG A 594 103.86 -97.25 85.56
N TYR A 595 103.54 -95.99 85.26
CA TYR A 595 103.94 -95.33 84.01
C TYR A 595 105.24 -94.53 84.12
N ALA A 596 105.62 -94.07 85.32
CA ALA A 596 106.85 -93.29 85.55
C ALA A 596 108.17 -94.06 85.30
N ASN A 597 108.15 -95.39 85.23
CA ASN A 597 109.35 -96.23 85.02
C ASN A 597 109.66 -96.56 83.54
N LYS A 598 109.21 -95.72 82.59
CA LYS A 598 109.51 -95.86 81.15
C LYS A 598 110.16 -94.64 80.49
N GLU A 599 110.65 -93.67 81.26
CA GLU A 599 111.40 -92.51 80.74
C GLU A 599 112.93 -92.75 80.72
N ARG A 600 113.40 -93.51 79.73
CA ARG A 600 114.81 -93.51 79.29
C ARG A 600 114.90 -93.70 77.78
N ASN A 601 114.66 -92.62 77.04
CA ASN A 601 115.11 -92.35 75.66
C ASN A 601 114.71 -90.90 75.33
N LEU A 602 115.67 -89.98 75.25
CA LEU A 602 115.43 -88.52 75.20
C LEU A 602 116.00 -87.84 73.94
N GLY A 603 116.31 -88.62 72.88
CA GLY A 603 116.85 -88.08 71.62
C GLY A 603 115.80 -87.80 70.55
N ASP A 604 114.91 -88.76 70.27
CA ASP A 604 114.04 -88.73 69.08
C ASP A 604 112.95 -87.64 69.16
N VAL A 605 112.48 -87.32 70.38
CA VAL A 605 111.40 -86.33 70.62
C VAL A 605 111.82 -84.90 70.23
N GLU A 606 113.11 -84.55 70.33
CA GLU A 606 113.58 -83.21 69.96
C GLU A 606 113.59 -83.01 68.43
N GLN A 607 113.80 -84.07 67.65
CA GLN A 607 113.77 -84.01 66.19
C GLN A 607 112.33 -83.88 65.68
N GLU A 608 111.40 -84.68 66.18
CA GLU A 608 109.97 -84.58 65.82
C GLU A 608 109.39 -83.18 66.15
N LEU A 609 109.82 -82.58 67.27
CA LEU A 609 109.43 -81.22 67.64
C LEU A 609 110.02 -80.14 66.70
N ALA A 610 111.19 -80.37 66.12
CA ALA A 610 111.78 -79.47 65.13
C ALA A 610 111.08 -79.57 63.77
N GLU A 611 110.68 -80.78 63.35
CA GLU A 611 109.91 -81.01 62.13
C GLU A 611 108.49 -80.43 62.25
N ALA A 612 107.83 -80.60 63.39
CA ALA A 612 106.51 -80.00 63.67
C ALA A 612 106.53 -78.45 63.69
N LYS A 613 107.65 -77.82 64.05
CA LYS A 613 107.78 -76.35 63.97
C LYS A 613 107.88 -75.86 62.54
N ARG A 614 108.64 -76.54 61.68
CA ARG A 614 108.75 -76.19 60.25
C ARG A 614 107.40 -76.31 59.56
N THR A 615 106.65 -77.39 59.78
CA THR A 615 105.32 -77.55 59.16
C THR A 615 104.31 -76.52 59.67
N VAL A 616 104.44 -76.02 60.91
CA VAL A 616 103.65 -74.88 61.39
C VAL A 616 104.08 -73.57 60.71
N GLU A 617 105.37 -73.32 60.54
CA GLU A 617 105.87 -72.15 59.79
C GLU A 617 105.41 -72.16 58.33
N ASP A 618 105.51 -73.30 57.64
CA ASP A 618 105.01 -73.51 56.27
C ASP A 618 103.49 -73.24 56.18
N LEU A 619 102.68 -73.82 57.08
CA LEU A 619 101.23 -73.60 57.13
C LEU A 619 100.84 -72.17 57.51
N GLU A 620 101.64 -71.48 58.32
CA GLU A 620 101.44 -70.06 58.61
C GLU A 620 101.73 -69.18 57.40
N ASP A 621 102.73 -69.52 56.59
CA ASP A 621 103.05 -68.83 55.35
C ASP A 621 102.00 -69.12 54.25
N GLU A 622 101.56 -70.36 54.06
CA GLU A 622 100.39 -70.69 53.21
C GLU A 622 99.13 -69.90 53.65
N LEU A 623 98.89 -69.79 54.96
CA LEU A 623 97.77 -69.00 55.49
C LEU A 623 97.94 -67.49 55.25
N LYS A 624 99.17 -66.96 55.26
CA LYS A 624 99.46 -65.56 54.88
C LYS A 624 99.23 -65.36 53.39
N GLU A 625 99.65 -66.31 52.54
CA GLU A 625 99.44 -66.28 51.10
C GLU A 625 97.95 -66.33 50.75
N GLU A 626 97.18 -67.29 51.26
CA GLU A 626 95.73 -67.37 51.04
C GLU A 626 94.97 -66.15 51.61
N ARG A 627 95.40 -65.60 52.76
CA ARG A 627 94.87 -64.31 53.24
C ARG A 627 95.22 -63.15 52.32
N SER A 628 96.38 -63.15 51.66
CA SER A 628 96.74 -62.14 50.66
C SER A 628 95.91 -62.28 49.39
N ARG A 629 95.69 -63.53 48.93
CA ARG A 629 94.87 -63.90 47.78
C ARG A 629 93.39 -63.56 47.97
N LEU A 630 92.86 -63.76 49.17
CA LEU A 630 91.50 -63.30 49.51
C LEU A 630 91.39 -61.77 49.50
N ARG A 631 92.43 -61.03 49.90
CA ARG A 631 92.44 -59.56 49.78
C ARG A 631 92.50 -59.10 48.33
N THR A 632 93.29 -59.75 47.46
CA THR A 632 93.30 -59.41 46.03
C THR A 632 91.96 -59.73 45.37
N LEU A 633 91.38 -60.90 45.65
CA LEU A 633 90.05 -61.26 45.14
C LEU A 633 88.94 -60.31 45.63
N MET A 634 88.97 -59.84 46.88
CA MET A 634 88.04 -58.80 47.35
C MET A 634 88.30 -57.44 46.67
N ALA A 635 89.57 -57.08 46.42
CA ALA A 635 89.89 -55.85 45.69
C ALA A 635 89.41 -55.92 44.24
N GLU A 636 89.57 -57.06 43.57
CA GLU A 636 89.04 -57.35 42.24
C GLU A 636 87.51 -57.36 42.21
N GLN A 637 86.85 -57.98 43.19
CA GLN A 637 85.38 -57.95 43.32
C GLN A 637 84.88 -56.51 43.46
N THR A 638 85.44 -55.71 44.37
CA THR A 638 85.01 -54.31 44.53
C THR A 638 85.39 -53.43 43.34
N ALA A 639 86.42 -53.77 42.56
CA ALA A 639 86.72 -53.11 41.30
C ALA A 639 85.68 -53.48 40.21
N ALA A 640 85.33 -54.75 40.09
CA ALA A 640 84.30 -55.24 39.18
C ALA A 640 82.91 -54.69 39.52
N GLU A 641 82.56 -54.58 40.80
CA GLU A 641 81.31 -53.96 41.26
C GLU A 641 81.24 -52.48 40.85
N ARG A 642 82.32 -51.69 41.05
CA ARG A 642 82.40 -50.29 40.58
C ARG A 642 82.33 -50.18 39.05
N GLN A 643 82.94 -51.11 38.32
CA GLN A 643 82.82 -51.15 36.85
C GLN A 643 81.39 -51.47 36.40
N ARG A 644 80.72 -52.44 37.04
CA ARG A 644 79.30 -52.76 36.82
C ARG A 644 78.39 -51.58 37.12
N GLU A 645 78.62 -50.86 38.22
CA GLU A 645 77.88 -49.64 38.56
C GLU A 645 78.10 -48.53 37.52
N LYS A 646 79.33 -48.33 37.05
CA LYS A 646 79.65 -47.38 35.98
C LYS A 646 78.94 -47.73 34.68
N ILE A 647 78.93 -49.00 34.28
CA ILE A 647 78.21 -49.51 33.11
C ILE A 647 76.69 -49.30 33.28
N ASN A 648 76.12 -49.65 34.43
CA ASN A 648 74.69 -49.42 34.71
C ASN A 648 74.31 -47.93 34.68
N MET A 649 75.19 -47.03 35.15
CA MET A 649 74.98 -45.58 35.05
C MET A 649 75.11 -45.07 33.61
N GLN A 650 75.96 -45.68 32.77
CA GLN A 650 76.03 -45.39 31.34
C GLN A 650 74.78 -45.89 30.62
N LEU A 651 74.33 -47.12 30.89
CA LEU A 651 73.10 -47.69 30.34
C LEU A 651 71.88 -46.81 30.67
N ARG A 652 71.69 -46.43 31.93
CA ARG A 652 70.61 -45.52 32.35
C ARG A 652 70.64 -44.15 31.65
N ARG A 653 71.84 -43.61 31.38
CA ARG A 653 71.98 -42.39 30.56
C ARG A 653 71.53 -42.65 29.13
N THR A 654 72.03 -43.70 28.48
CA THR A 654 71.60 -44.03 27.12
C THR A 654 70.11 -44.38 27.01
N GLU A 655 69.49 -44.97 28.04
CA GLU A 655 68.05 -45.19 28.13
C GLU A 655 67.28 -43.86 28.24
N SER A 656 67.78 -42.93 29.07
CA SER A 656 67.25 -41.56 29.18
C SER A 656 67.39 -40.78 27.88
N ASP A 657 68.54 -40.89 27.20
CA ASP A 657 68.79 -40.21 25.92
C ASP A 657 67.90 -40.81 24.82
N MET A 658 67.72 -42.14 24.79
CA MET A 658 66.82 -42.83 23.86
C MET A 658 65.34 -42.54 24.12
N THR A 659 64.92 -42.32 25.37
CA THR A 659 63.56 -41.82 25.67
C THR A 659 63.41 -40.37 25.24
N GLY A 660 64.40 -39.52 25.49
CA GLY A 660 64.44 -38.15 24.96
C GLY A 660 64.32 -38.11 23.43
N ILE A 661 65.06 -38.94 22.71
CA ILE A 661 64.97 -39.04 21.23
C ILE A 661 63.59 -39.52 20.78
N LYS A 662 62.99 -40.51 21.47
CA LYS A 662 61.62 -40.96 21.17
C LYS A 662 60.60 -39.84 21.36
N ASP A 663 60.72 -39.05 22.42
CA ASP A 663 59.81 -37.93 22.69
C ASP A 663 59.97 -36.81 21.65
N HIS A 664 61.21 -36.50 21.22
CA HIS A 664 61.45 -35.55 20.12
C HIS A 664 60.89 -36.07 18.79
N LEU A 665 61.06 -37.36 18.47
CA LEU A 665 60.45 -37.96 17.28
C LEU A 665 58.91 -37.98 17.34
N GLN A 666 58.31 -38.10 18.54
CA GLN A 666 56.86 -37.97 18.70
C GLN A 666 56.38 -36.52 18.53
N LYS A 667 57.14 -35.52 19.00
CA LYS A 667 56.85 -34.10 18.76
C LYS A 667 56.90 -33.77 17.27
N ILE A 668 58.00 -34.10 16.59
CA ILE A 668 58.16 -33.88 15.14
C ILE A 668 57.07 -34.60 14.33
N LYS A 669 56.59 -35.77 14.76
CA LYS A 669 55.44 -36.43 14.13
C LYS A 669 54.13 -35.67 14.30
N LYS A 670 53.88 -35.08 15.47
CA LYS A 670 52.69 -34.24 15.70
C LYS A 670 52.76 -32.95 14.88
N GLU A 671 53.90 -32.27 14.93
CA GLU A 671 54.18 -31.07 14.13
C GLU A 671 54.00 -31.34 12.63
N ASN A 672 54.49 -32.47 12.11
CA ASN A 672 54.23 -32.88 10.72
C ASN A 672 52.73 -33.16 10.43
N HIS A 673 51.98 -33.75 11.36
CA HIS A 673 50.54 -33.99 11.17
C HIS A 673 49.73 -32.68 11.25
N GLU A 674 50.16 -31.72 12.06
CA GLU A 674 49.61 -30.37 12.15
C GLU A 674 49.89 -29.60 10.85
N LEU A 675 51.13 -29.62 10.34
CA LEU A 675 51.50 -29.04 9.04
C LEU A 675 50.75 -29.72 7.86
N GLU A 676 50.57 -31.04 7.88
CA GLU A 676 49.74 -31.73 6.88
C GLU A 676 48.27 -31.29 6.95
N ALA A 677 47.72 -31.05 8.15
CA ALA A 677 46.37 -30.55 8.32
C ALA A 677 46.23 -29.09 7.85
N GLU A 678 47.21 -28.24 8.14
CA GLU A 678 47.29 -26.86 7.63
C GLU A 678 47.40 -26.83 6.10
N LEU A 679 48.23 -27.67 5.49
CA LEU A 679 48.33 -27.77 4.03
C LEU A 679 47.02 -28.22 3.39
N ARG A 680 46.27 -29.15 4.00
CA ARG A 680 44.93 -29.54 3.53
C ARG A 680 43.91 -28.42 3.71
N ALA A 681 43.96 -27.68 4.82
CA ALA A 681 43.11 -26.52 5.05
C ALA A 681 43.39 -25.41 4.02
N ASN A 682 44.66 -25.10 3.76
CA ASN A 682 45.09 -24.13 2.76
C ASN A 682 44.64 -24.55 1.35
N ALA A 683 44.75 -25.83 0.97
CA ALA A 683 44.22 -26.32 -0.30
C ALA A 683 42.69 -26.12 -0.45
N ILE A 684 41.92 -26.23 0.64
CA ILE A 684 40.48 -25.93 0.65
C ILE A 684 40.24 -24.41 0.55
N VAL A 685 41.07 -23.58 1.20
CA VAL A 685 41.02 -22.12 1.09
C VAL A 685 41.34 -21.67 -0.34
N ASP A 686 42.37 -22.24 -0.99
CA ASP A 686 42.71 -21.96 -2.39
C ASP A 686 41.59 -22.36 -3.36
N GLN A 687 40.93 -23.50 -3.14
CA GLN A 687 39.76 -23.89 -3.92
C GLN A 687 38.60 -22.90 -3.74
N LYS A 688 38.35 -22.43 -2.51
CA LYS A 688 37.35 -21.39 -2.24
C LYS A 688 37.74 -20.04 -2.85
N ALA A 689 39.02 -19.67 -2.82
CA ALA A 689 39.53 -18.46 -3.45
C ALA A 689 39.28 -18.48 -4.96
N ARG A 690 39.63 -19.57 -5.65
CA ARG A 690 39.36 -19.74 -7.09
C ARG A 690 37.87 -19.69 -7.44
N LEU A 691 37.00 -20.27 -6.60
CA LEU A 691 35.55 -20.16 -6.79
C LEU A 691 35.03 -18.73 -6.59
N LEU A 692 35.64 -17.96 -5.68
CA LEU A 692 35.33 -16.54 -5.50
C LEU A 692 35.88 -15.69 -6.65
N GLU A 693 37.09 -15.97 -7.15
CA GLU A 693 37.67 -15.33 -8.34
C GLU A 693 36.79 -15.56 -9.58
N GLN A 694 36.33 -16.80 -9.79
CA GLN A 694 35.38 -17.11 -10.87
C GLN A 694 34.09 -16.31 -10.73
N LYS A 695 33.47 -16.29 -9.54
CA LYS A 695 32.25 -15.49 -9.28
C LYS A 695 32.48 -13.99 -9.43
N VAL A 696 33.67 -13.48 -9.09
CA VAL A 696 34.04 -12.07 -9.32
C VAL A 696 34.20 -11.79 -10.81
N ALA A 697 34.77 -12.70 -11.60
CA ALA A 697 34.84 -12.57 -13.06
C ALA A 697 33.44 -12.60 -13.72
N GLU A 698 32.56 -13.50 -13.28
CA GLU A 698 31.15 -13.58 -13.72
C GLU A 698 30.37 -12.30 -13.36
N ASN A 699 30.55 -11.80 -12.13
CA ASN A 699 29.97 -10.52 -11.70
C ASN A 699 30.53 -9.32 -12.48
N MET A 700 31.82 -9.32 -12.83
CA MET A 700 32.41 -8.28 -13.68
C MET A 700 31.87 -8.32 -15.11
N ALA A 701 31.67 -9.50 -15.67
CA ALA A 701 31.07 -9.67 -17.00
C ALA A 701 29.60 -9.18 -17.04
N THR A 702 28.80 -9.52 -16.02
CA THR A 702 27.41 -9.04 -15.90
C THR A 702 27.33 -7.54 -15.63
N ILE A 703 28.24 -6.96 -14.84
CA ILE A 703 28.35 -5.50 -14.68
C ILE A 703 28.67 -4.82 -16.03
N GLU A 704 29.54 -5.40 -16.85
CA GLU A 704 29.89 -4.84 -18.15
C GLU A 704 28.74 -4.95 -19.16
N GLN A 705 27.99 -6.07 -19.14
CA GLN A 705 26.73 -6.19 -19.88
C GLN A 705 25.72 -5.11 -19.46
N LEU A 706 25.49 -4.92 -18.15
CA LEU A 706 24.57 -3.90 -17.64
C LEU A 706 25.04 -2.46 -17.98
N ARG A 707 26.35 -2.21 -18.10
CA ARG A 707 26.88 -0.93 -18.61
C ARG A 707 26.57 -0.74 -20.08
N GLN A 708 26.71 -1.78 -20.90
CA GLN A 708 26.37 -1.75 -22.32
C GLN A 708 24.86 -1.52 -22.51
N GLU A 709 24.00 -2.27 -21.82
CA GLU A 709 22.55 -2.09 -21.80
C GLU A 709 22.16 -0.67 -21.35
N ARG A 710 22.75 -0.16 -20.25
CA ARG A 710 22.52 1.22 -19.81
C ARG A 710 22.98 2.25 -20.86
N SER A 711 24.05 1.98 -21.59
CA SER A 711 24.53 2.89 -22.65
C SER A 711 23.57 2.93 -23.85
N MET A 712 22.98 1.79 -24.22
CA MET A 712 21.94 1.68 -25.26
C MET A 712 20.67 2.40 -24.82
N LEU A 713 20.16 2.11 -23.61
CA LEU A 713 18.99 2.79 -23.05
C LEU A 713 19.19 4.32 -22.92
N LEU A 714 20.40 4.79 -22.64
CA LEU A 714 20.72 6.23 -22.64
C LEU A 714 20.76 6.82 -24.07
N ALA A 715 21.16 6.06 -25.08
CA ALA A 715 21.08 6.48 -26.48
C ALA A 715 19.62 6.53 -26.95
N ASP A 716 18.82 5.52 -26.61
CA ASP A 716 17.40 5.46 -26.94
C ASP A 716 16.59 6.54 -26.23
N HIS A 717 16.86 6.81 -24.95
CA HIS A 717 16.25 7.92 -24.24
C HIS A 717 16.58 9.28 -24.90
N LYS A 718 17.83 9.49 -25.34
CA LYS A 718 18.21 10.70 -26.10
C LYS A 718 17.52 10.77 -27.46
N ASN A 719 17.36 9.66 -28.15
CA ASN A 719 16.67 9.59 -29.45
C ASN A 719 15.15 9.85 -29.28
N LEU A 720 14.53 9.29 -28.25
CA LEU A 720 13.14 9.51 -27.90
C LEU A 720 12.91 10.97 -27.46
N GLN A 721 13.81 11.53 -26.65
CA GLN A 721 13.78 12.95 -26.26
C GLN A 721 13.86 13.87 -27.47
N LYS A 722 14.71 13.58 -28.47
CA LYS A 722 14.75 14.30 -29.76
C LYS A 722 13.42 14.19 -30.50
N ARG A 723 12.87 12.97 -30.65
CA ARG A 723 11.55 12.76 -31.29
C ARG A 723 10.45 13.56 -30.58
N PHE A 724 10.46 13.62 -29.26
CA PHE A 724 9.52 14.45 -28.48
C PHE A 724 9.75 15.96 -28.67
N THR A 725 10.99 16.44 -28.76
CA THR A 725 11.25 17.86 -29.06
C THR A 725 10.82 18.22 -30.49
N ASP A 726 11.02 17.32 -31.45
CA ASP A 726 10.67 17.52 -32.87
C ASP A 726 9.16 17.44 -33.09
N ALA A 727 8.45 16.53 -32.40
CA ALA A 727 6.99 16.52 -32.38
C ALA A 727 6.43 17.79 -31.71
N ARG A 728 7.07 18.27 -30.63
CA ARG A 728 6.66 19.50 -29.94
C ARG A 728 6.96 20.78 -30.74
N SER A 729 8.01 20.81 -31.57
CA SER A 729 8.23 21.92 -32.50
C SER A 729 7.22 21.89 -33.64
N LYS A 730 7.00 20.73 -34.29
CA LYS A 730 5.94 20.56 -35.31
C LYS A 730 4.57 21.03 -34.81
N LEU A 731 4.15 20.60 -33.61
CA LEU A 731 2.89 21.05 -33.00
C LEU A 731 2.87 22.55 -32.66
N ARG A 732 4.02 23.21 -32.43
CA ARG A 732 4.09 24.68 -32.29
C ARG A 732 3.96 25.36 -33.64
N ASP A 733 4.61 24.83 -34.67
CA ASP A 733 4.59 25.37 -36.03
C ASP A 733 3.18 25.22 -36.65
N GLU A 734 2.55 24.06 -36.49
CA GLU A 734 1.14 23.81 -36.84
C GLU A 734 0.19 24.75 -36.09
N ARG A 735 0.42 25.00 -34.79
CA ARG A 735 -0.35 26.00 -34.03
C ARG A 735 -0.11 27.42 -34.52
N ALA A 736 1.10 27.78 -34.94
CA ALA A 736 1.39 29.10 -35.52
C ALA A 736 0.74 29.28 -36.90
N VAL A 737 0.73 28.24 -37.75
CA VAL A 737 0.01 28.22 -39.03
C VAL A 737 -1.51 28.28 -38.79
N GLY A 738 -2.03 27.50 -37.85
CA GLY A 738 -3.44 27.55 -37.44
C GLY A 738 -3.86 28.92 -36.89
N GLN A 739 -3.01 29.54 -36.07
CA GLN A 739 -3.22 30.88 -35.52
C GLN A 739 -3.24 31.94 -36.62
N THR A 740 -2.26 31.95 -37.53
CA THR A 740 -2.23 32.91 -38.65
C THR A 740 -3.40 32.71 -39.62
N SER A 741 -3.84 31.47 -39.87
CA SER A 741 -5.06 31.17 -40.63
C SER A 741 -6.32 31.70 -39.94
N HIS A 742 -6.43 31.49 -38.63
CA HIS A 742 -7.56 31.96 -37.82
C HIS A 742 -7.60 33.49 -37.71
N ASP A 743 -6.45 34.15 -37.55
CA ASP A 743 -6.37 35.61 -37.51
C ASP A 743 -6.62 36.23 -38.88
N HIS A 744 -6.22 35.59 -39.98
CA HIS A 744 -6.65 35.98 -41.33
C HIS A 744 -8.18 35.86 -41.51
N ARG A 745 -8.79 34.78 -41.00
CA ARG A 745 -10.24 34.58 -41.05
C ARG A 745 -11.00 35.58 -40.17
N ARG A 746 -10.45 35.94 -39.00
CA ARG A 746 -10.96 37.06 -38.17
C ARG A 746 -10.91 38.36 -38.95
N HIS A 747 -9.77 38.71 -39.54
CA HIS A 747 -9.64 39.94 -40.32
C HIS A 747 -10.61 39.99 -41.52
N GLN A 748 -10.86 38.87 -42.20
CA GLN A 748 -11.91 38.79 -43.23
C GLN A 748 -13.32 39.04 -42.66
N LEU A 749 -13.64 38.51 -41.48
CA LEU A 749 -14.92 38.76 -40.82
C LEU A 749 -15.05 40.22 -40.37
N ASP A 750 -13.98 40.82 -39.83
CA ASP A 750 -13.94 42.24 -39.44
C ASP A 750 -14.19 43.15 -40.65
N LEU A 751 -13.60 42.83 -41.82
CA LEU A 751 -13.86 43.54 -43.07
C LEU A 751 -15.32 43.38 -43.54
N GLN A 752 -15.91 42.18 -43.43
CA GLN A 752 -17.33 41.95 -43.74
C GLN A 752 -18.28 42.68 -42.77
N VAL A 753 -17.91 42.81 -41.49
CA VAL A 753 -18.65 43.61 -40.52
C VAL A 753 -18.61 45.09 -40.89
N LEU A 754 -17.45 45.62 -41.30
CA LEU A 754 -17.32 47.00 -41.78
C LEU A 754 -18.14 47.25 -43.06
N GLU A 755 -18.13 46.33 -44.04
CA GLU A 755 -19.01 46.41 -45.21
C GLU A 755 -20.49 46.39 -44.81
N MET A 756 -20.89 45.52 -43.88
CA MET A 756 -22.26 45.49 -43.35
C MET A 756 -22.65 46.80 -42.64
N GLU A 757 -21.73 47.44 -41.93
CA GLU A 757 -21.96 48.74 -41.29
C GLU A 757 -22.05 49.88 -42.30
N ASP A 758 -21.23 49.87 -43.34
CA ASP A 758 -21.31 50.83 -44.46
C ASP A 758 -22.64 50.67 -45.21
N LEU A 759 -23.07 49.45 -45.50
CA LEU A 759 -24.36 49.15 -46.11
C LEU A 759 -25.53 49.57 -45.20
N ARG A 760 -25.44 49.33 -43.89
CA ARG A 760 -26.44 49.81 -42.91
C ARG A 760 -26.49 51.34 -42.85
N ARG A 761 -25.33 52.02 -42.88
CA ARG A 761 -25.25 53.48 -42.94
C ARG A 761 -25.88 54.01 -44.23
N ALA A 762 -25.56 53.43 -45.38
CA ALA A 762 -26.17 53.79 -46.67
C ALA A 762 -27.68 53.55 -46.72
N LEU A 763 -28.19 52.47 -46.11
CA LEU A 763 -29.63 52.23 -45.97
C LEU A 763 -30.28 53.27 -45.06
N SER A 764 -29.69 53.56 -43.88
CA SER A 764 -30.22 54.59 -42.98
C SER A 764 -30.26 55.99 -43.61
N GLN A 765 -29.26 56.35 -44.42
CA GLN A 765 -29.25 57.60 -45.17
C GLN A 765 -30.39 57.65 -46.21
N ARG A 766 -30.70 56.53 -46.87
CA ARG A 766 -31.85 56.44 -47.77
C ARG A 766 -33.20 56.49 -47.05
N ASP A 767 -33.31 55.86 -45.89
CA ASP A 767 -34.51 55.95 -45.07
C ASP A 767 -34.73 57.40 -44.56
N ASP A 768 -33.67 58.08 -44.14
CA ASP A 768 -33.70 59.51 -43.77
C ASP A 768 -34.07 60.42 -44.96
N GLU A 769 -33.54 60.16 -46.16
CA GLU A 769 -33.92 60.86 -47.39
C GLU A 769 -35.40 60.64 -47.73
N LEU A 770 -35.90 59.40 -47.62
CA LEU A 770 -37.31 59.08 -47.84
C LEU A 770 -38.21 59.76 -46.81
N ILE A 771 -37.82 59.78 -45.53
CA ILE A 771 -38.54 60.48 -44.46
C ILE A 771 -38.62 61.99 -44.76
N ARG A 772 -37.51 62.64 -45.14
CA ARG A 772 -37.51 64.07 -45.51
C ARG A 772 -38.43 64.35 -46.70
N VAL A 773 -38.39 63.51 -47.74
CA VAL A 773 -39.27 63.64 -48.91
C VAL A 773 -40.75 63.40 -48.55
N GLU A 774 -41.05 62.52 -47.60
CA GLU A 774 -42.41 62.36 -47.07
C GLU A 774 -42.86 63.56 -46.22
N GLU A 775 -41.97 64.11 -45.39
CA GLU A 775 -42.24 65.31 -44.58
C GLU A 775 -42.49 66.54 -45.46
N GLU A 776 -41.67 66.77 -46.49
CA GLU A 776 -41.88 67.83 -47.49
C GLU A 776 -43.23 67.69 -48.21
N LYS A 777 -43.61 66.47 -48.61
CA LYS A 777 -44.93 66.19 -49.21
C LYS A 777 -46.08 66.46 -48.24
N ARG A 778 -45.93 66.11 -46.96
CA ARG A 778 -46.93 66.38 -45.91
C ARG A 778 -47.05 67.88 -45.63
N LEU A 779 -45.94 68.61 -45.59
CA LEU A 779 -45.92 70.07 -45.43
C LEU A 779 -46.60 70.77 -46.62
N ALA A 780 -46.28 70.37 -47.86
CA ALA A 780 -46.92 70.92 -49.06
C ALA A 780 -48.45 70.68 -49.08
N ALA A 781 -48.91 69.51 -48.64
CA ALA A 781 -50.33 69.21 -48.50
C ALA A 781 -51.01 70.09 -47.42
N LEU A 782 -50.38 70.22 -46.25
CA LEU A 782 -50.88 71.07 -45.15
C LEU A 782 -50.92 72.56 -45.54
N GLU A 783 -49.96 73.05 -46.32
CA GLU A 783 -50.02 74.41 -46.89
C GLU A 783 -51.20 74.61 -47.85
N ALA A 784 -51.47 73.62 -48.71
CA ALA A 784 -52.61 73.67 -49.64
C ALA A 784 -53.95 73.72 -48.88
N ASP A 785 -54.10 72.90 -47.84
CA ASP A 785 -55.27 72.90 -46.97
C ASP A 785 -55.40 74.20 -46.16
N LEU A 786 -54.31 74.75 -45.62
CA LEU A 786 -54.34 76.07 -44.94
C LEU A 786 -54.76 77.20 -45.91
N ARG A 787 -54.29 77.17 -47.17
CA ARG A 787 -54.75 78.12 -48.21
C ARG A 787 -56.22 77.93 -48.58
N ARG A 788 -56.78 76.73 -48.41
CA ARG A 788 -58.22 76.44 -48.63
C ARG A 788 -59.06 76.90 -47.44
N VAL A 789 -58.69 76.54 -46.22
CA VAL A 789 -59.38 76.94 -44.98
C VAL A 789 -59.44 78.47 -44.83
N LYS A 790 -58.40 79.21 -45.25
CA LYS A 790 -58.46 80.68 -45.30
C LYS A 790 -59.55 81.21 -46.24
N ARG A 791 -59.66 80.66 -47.45
CA ARG A 791 -60.71 81.03 -48.44
C ARG A 791 -62.11 80.71 -47.92
N ASP A 792 -62.28 79.56 -47.27
CA ASP A 792 -63.55 79.14 -46.67
C ASP A 792 -63.93 80.06 -45.49
N ALA A 793 -62.98 80.42 -44.63
CA ALA A 793 -63.19 81.38 -43.54
C ALA A 793 -63.57 82.80 -44.04
N GLU A 794 -62.96 83.26 -45.13
CA GLU A 794 -63.31 84.52 -45.80
C GLU A 794 -64.69 84.47 -46.49
N ALA A 795 -65.16 83.30 -46.92
CA ALA A 795 -66.53 83.10 -47.39
C ALA A 795 -67.52 83.19 -46.21
N PHE A 796 -67.30 82.42 -45.13
CA PHE A 796 -68.14 82.48 -43.92
C PHE A 796 -68.18 83.89 -43.30
N GLY A 797 -67.09 84.64 -43.36
CA GLY A 797 -67.03 86.04 -42.92
C GLY A 797 -67.91 87.00 -43.73
N ARG A 798 -68.17 86.70 -45.02
CA ARG A 798 -69.12 87.44 -45.87
C ARG A 798 -70.56 87.04 -45.56
N ASP A 799 -70.83 85.74 -45.42
CA ASP A 799 -72.16 85.24 -45.11
C ASP A 799 -72.66 85.68 -43.74
N LEU A 800 -71.78 85.71 -42.72
CA LEU A 800 -72.11 86.24 -41.40
C LEU A 800 -72.43 87.74 -41.40
N LYS A 801 -71.83 88.54 -42.28
CA LYS A 801 -72.20 89.96 -42.46
C LYS A 801 -73.58 90.09 -43.10
N LEU A 802 -73.87 89.27 -44.12
CA LEU A 802 -75.17 89.23 -44.78
C LEU A 802 -76.28 88.82 -43.78
N LEU A 803 -76.07 87.73 -43.03
CA LEU A 803 -77.01 87.22 -42.03
C LEU A 803 -77.24 88.22 -40.88
N ARG A 804 -76.23 88.96 -40.43
CA ARG A 804 -76.41 90.06 -39.47
C ARG A 804 -77.31 91.15 -40.05
N SER A 805 -77.04 91.61 -41.28
CA SER A 805 -77.88 92.63 -41.93
C SER A 805 -79.33 92.19 -42.17
N GLN A 806 -79.56 90.91 -42.42
CA GLN A 806 -80.91 90.34 -42.53
C GLN A 806 -81.59 90.22 -41.16
N LYS A 807 -80.84 89.80 -40.12
CA LYS A 807 -81.34 89.74 -38.75
C LYS A 807 -81.77 91.13 -38.24
N ASP A 808 -80.96 92.16 -38.46
CA ASP A 808 -81.25 93.51 -37.99
C ASP A 808 -82.50 94.10 -38.64
N ARG A 809 -82.74 93.80 -39.93
CA ARG A 809 -84.00 94.11 -40.64
C ARG A 809 -85.20 93.39 -40.00
N LEU A 810 -85.11 92.07 -39.82
CA LEU A 810 -86.18 91.28 -39.19
C LEU A 810 -86.44 91.68 -37.73
N GLU A 811 -85.45 92.18 -37.00
CA GLU A 811 -85.64 92.74 -35.65
C GLU A 811 -86.29 94.13 -35.67
N ALA A 812 -86.05 94.95 -36.69
CA ALA A 812 -86.78 96.20 -36.90
C ALA A 812 -88.25 95.93 -37.25
N ASP A 813 -88.50 95.03 -38.21
CA ASP A 813 -89.85 94.62 -38.62
C ASP A 813 -90.65 94.07 -37.43
N LYS A 814 -90.05 93.18 -36.63
CA LYS A 814 -90.67 92.66 -35.40
C LYS A 814 -90.95 93.74 -34.36
N LYS A 815 -90.09 94.75 -34.20
CA LYS A 815 -90.36 95.88 -33.29
C LYS A 815 -91.55 96.69 -33.77
N GLU A 816 -91.67 96.94 -35.08
CA GLU A 816 -92.87 97.58 -35.64
C GLU A 816 -94.13 96.73 -35.42
N GLU A 817 -94.09 95.43 -35.72
CA GLU A 817 -95.22 94.51 -35.48
C GLU A 817 -95.63 94.48 -34.01
N ILE A 818 -94.68 94.45 -33.07
CA ILE A 818 -94.98 94.52 -31.63
C ILE A 818 -95.70 95.83 -31.29
N THR A 819 -95.28 96.98 -31.84
CA THR A 819 -96.01 98.25 -31.59
C THR A 819 -97.40 98.28 -32.22
N LYS A 820 -97.58 97.70 -33.42
CA LYS A 820 -98.88 97.56 -34.09
C LYS A 820 -99.80 96.63 -33.28
N ALA A 821 -99.28 95.49 -32.85
CA ALA A 821 -99.98 94.52 -32.00
C ALA A 821 -100.35 95.11 -30.62
N GLN A 822 -99.48 95.90 -30.00
CA GLN A 822 -99.81 96.59 -28.73
C GLN A 822 -100.91 97.65 -28.88
N ARG A 823 -100.97 98.37 -30.01
CA ARG A 823 -102.09 99.29 -30.30
C ARG A 823 -103.40 98.52 -30.47
N ALA A 824 -103.38 97.44 -31.26
CA ALA A 824 -104.53 96.55 -31.44
C ALA A 824 -104.96 95.89 -30.12
N GLN A 825 -104.02 95.46 -29.28
CA GLN A 825 -104.30 94.87 -27.97
C GLN A 825 -104.94 95.88 -27.02
N LYS A 826 -104.51 97.15 -27.02
CA LYS A 826 -105.15 98.22 -26.22
C LYS A 826 -106.57 98.52 -26.69
N GLN A 827 -106.81 98.54 -28.01
CA GLN A 827 -108.16 98.67 -28.59
C GLN A 827 -109.05 97.47 -28.22
N ALA A 828 -108.55 96.24 -28.36
CA ALA A 828 -109.25 95.03 -27.98
C ALA A 828 -109.51 94.95 -26.46
N GLN A 829 -108.58 95.40 -25.61
CA GLN A 829 -108.80 95.48 -24.16
C GLN A 829 -109.88 96.49 -23.77
N ALA A 830 -110.01 97.61 -24.49
CA ALA A 830 -111.12 98.54 -24.30
C ALA A 830 -112.46 97.91 -24.71
N GLN A 831 -112.51 97.24 -25.87
CA GLN A 831 -113.70 96.48 -26.31
C GLN A 831 -114.07 95.37 -25.32
N ILE A 832 -113.09 94.63 -24.78
CA ILE A 832 -113.31 93.60 -23.76
C ILE A 832 -113.83 94.19 -22.43
N ARG A 833 -113.53 95.44 -22.09
CA ARG A 833 -114.11 96.10 -20.90
C ARG A 833 -115.59 96.41 -21.13
N LEU A 834 -115.93 97.05 -22.25
CA LEU A 834 -117.32 97.32 -22.64
C LEU A 834 -118.14 96.03 -22.72
N LEU A 835 -117.63 95.00 -23.41
CA LEU A 835 -118.27 93.68 -23.48
C LEU A 835 -118.36 92.99 -22.11
N LYS A 836 -117.47 93.26 -21.16
CA LYS A 836 -117.59 92.74 -19.78
C LYS A 836 -118.67 93.45 -18.99
N GLU A 837 -118.86 94.75 -19.18
CA GLU A 837 -119.95 95.52 -18.58
C GLU A 837 -121.32 95.09 -19.17
N GLU A 838 -121.38 94.86 -20.48
CA GLU A 838 -122.54 94.24 -21.14
C GLU A 838 -122.80 92.80 -20.66
N ILE A 839 -121.77 91.98 -20.50
CA ILE A 839 -121.90 90.62 -19.96
C ILE A 839 -122.31 90.64 -18.48
N LEU A 840 -121.90 91.62 -17.68
CA LEU A 840 -122.34 91.75 -16.28
C LEU A 840 -123.81 92.14 -16.20
N THR A 841 -124.24 93.16 -16.95
CA THR A 841 -125.66 93.56 -17.02
C THR A 841 -126.54 92.47 -17.63
N GLN A 842 -126.05 91.69 -18.60
CA GLN A 842 -126.75 90.49 -19.07
C GLN A 842 -126.75 89.36 -18.03
N LYS A 843 -125.68 89.15 -17.25
CA LYS A 843 -125.65 88.13 -16.18
C LYS A 843 -126.60 88.45 -15.02
N GLU A 844 -126.81 89.72 -14.71
CA GLU A 844 -127.83 90.14 -13.74
C GLU A 844 -129.25 89.86 -14.27
N ARG A 845 -129.50 90.15 -15.56
CA ARG A 845 -130.75 89.74 -16.24
C ARG A 845 -130.93 88.22 -16.31
N VAL A 846 -129.85 87.47 -16.55
CA VAL A 846 -129.87 86.00 -16.57
C VAL A 846 -130.13 85.45 -15.18
N ARG A 847 -129.52 85.96 -14.10
CA ARG A 847 -129.87 85.54 -12.73
C ARG A 847 -131.32 85.79 -12.38
N ALA A 848 -131.85 86.98 -12.70
CA ALA A 848 -133.26 87.30 -12.50
C ALA A 848 -134.21 86.40 -13.33
N ASN A 849 -133.76 85.89 -14.48
CA ASN A 849 -134.49 84.92 -15.29
C ASN A 849 -134.27 83.46 -14.84
N GLU A 850 -133.10 83.09 -14.30
CA GLU A 850 -132.81 81.77 -13.73
C GLU A 850 -133.61 81.53 -12.45
N GLU A 851 -133.82 82.56 -11.63
CA GLU A 851 -134.73 82.52 -10.49
C GLU A 851 -136.20 82.33 -10.92
N ARG A 852 -136.58 82.84 -12.10
CA ARG A 852 -137.90 82.60 -12.73
C ARG A 852 -138.01 81.25 -13.47
N LEU A 853 -136.89 80.67 -13.90
CA LEU A 853 -136.84 79.39 -14.61
C LEU A 853 -136.73 78.19 -13.66
N ARG A 854 -136.23 78.37 -12.43
CA ARG A 854 -136.27 77.33 -11.39
C ARG A 854 -137.69 76.89 -10.99
N THR A 855 -138.71 77.68 -11.33
CA THR A 855 -140.13 77.35 -11.10
C THR A 855 -140.82 76.60 -12.26
N HIS A 856 -140.11 76.23 -13.34
CA HIS A 856 -140.67 75.39 -14.40
C HIS A 856 -139.73 74.23 -14.80
N THR A 857 -140.05 73.03 -14.34
CA THR A 857 -139.42 71.77 -14.73
C THR A 857 -139.98 71.24 -16.05
N SER A 858 -139.08 70.83 -16.97
CA SER A 858 -139.38 69.89 -18.06
C SER A 858 -138.20 68.93 -18.23
N ALA A 859 -138.47 67.62 -18.20
CA ALA A 859 -137.46 66.56 -18.31
C ALA A 859 -137.28 66.07 -19.77
N GLY A 860 -136.12 65.50 -20.10
CA GLY A 860 -135.81 64.96 -21.43
C GLY A 860 -134.58 64.02 -21.47
N ASP A 861 -134.84 62.73 -21.29
CA ASP A 861 -134.09 61.54 -21.71
C ASP A 861 -132.54 61.52 -21.71
N GLU A 862 -131.96 61.16 -20.57
CA GLU A 862 -130.55 60.82 -20.40
C GLU A 862 -130.12 59.49 -21.09
N GLN A 863 -131.09 58.66 -21.49
CA GLN A 863 -130.83 57.33 -22.07
C GLN A 863 -130.25 57.37 -23.50
N GLN A 864 -130.65 58.34 -24.32
CA GLN A 864 -130.12 58.49 -25.69
C GLN A 864 -128.61 58.79 -25.68
N LEU A 865 -128.13 59.53 -24.67
CA LEU A 865 -126.72 59.88 -24.52
C LEU A 865 -125.82 58.68 -24.14
N GLN A 866 -126.39 57.61 -23.57
CA GLN A 866 -125.64 56.39 -23.26
C GLN A 866 -125.52 55.44 -24.46
N ALA A 867 -126.56 55.33 -25.30
CA ALA A 867 -126.54 54.48 -26.49
C ALA A 867 -125.39 54.84 -27.47
N VAL A 868 -125.23 56.14 -27.76
CA VAL A 868 -124.18 56.65 -28.66
C VAL A 868 -122.76 56.33 -28.15
N LYS A 869 -122.54 56.35 -26.82
CA LYS A 869 -121.25 56.03 -26.20
C LYS A 869 -120.86 54.56 -26.33
N VAL A 870 -121.83 53.65 -26.47
CA VAL A 870 -121.57 52.20 -26.63
C VAL A 870 -121.16 51.87 -28.07
N GLN A 871 -121.81 52.45 -29.08
CA GLN A 871 -121.46 52.23 -30.49
C GLN A 871 -120.00 52.62 -30.79
N HIS A 872 -119.62 53.86 -30.44
CA HIS A 872 -118.26 54.36 -30.64
C HIS A 872 -117.19 53.49 -29.96
N LYS A 873 -117.49 52.88 -28.80
CA LYS A 873 -116.54 52.01 -28.07
C LYS A 873 -116.31 50.67 -28.77
N ASN A 874 -117.27 50.18 -29.56
CA ASN A 874 -117.14 48.93 -30.31
C ASN A 874 -116.40 49.16 -31.64
N GLU A 875 -116.68 50.26 -32.33
CA GLU A 875 -115.96 50.66 -33.56
C GLU A 875 -114.45 50.85 -33.31
N CYS A 876 -114.08 51.54 -32.22
CA CYS A 876 -112.67 51.69 -31.83
C CYS A 876 -111.96 50.35 -31.57
N LYS A 877 -112.66 49.32 -31.08
CA LYS A 877 -112.06 47.98 -30.87
C LYS A 877 -111.79 47.27 -32.20
N GLY A 878 -112.70 47.40 -33.18
CA GLY A 878 -112.52 46.81 -34.51
C GLY A 878 -111.27 47.33 -35.23
N LEU A 879 -111.08 48.65 -35.23
CA LEU A 879 -109.92 49.31 -35.85
C LEU A 879 -108.58 48.85 -35.24
N VAL A 880 -108.52 48.69 -33.92
CA VAL A 880 -107.30 48.23 -33.22
C VAL A 880 -106.90 46.80 -33.63
N VAL A 881 -107.88 45.91 -33.86
CA VAL A 881 -107.61 44.53 -34.34
C VAL A 881 -107.07 44.56 -35.77
N GLN A 882 -107.67 45.36 -36.65
CA GLN A 882 -107.25 45.50 -38.05
C GLN A 882 -105.82 46.06 -38.17
N ILE A 883 -105.46 47.05 -37.34
CA ILE A 883 -104.09 47.59 -37.26
C ILE A 883 -103.08 46.53 -36.79
N ARG A 884 -103.42 45.69 -35.80
CA ARG A 884 -102.54 44.59 -35.36
C ARG A 884 -102.30 43.57 -36.47
N TYR A 885 -103.33 43.18 -37.21
CA TYR A 885 -103.22 42.24 -38.32
C TYR A 885 -102.31 42.76 -39.45
N LEU A 886 -102.52 44.01 -39.88
CA LEU A 886 -101.69 44.63 -40.91
C LEU A 886 -100.22 44.77 -40.48
N LYS A 887 -99.97 45.13 -39.21
CA LYS A 887 -98.60 45.22 -38.68
C LYS A 887 -97.90 43.85 -38.68
N ALA A 888 -98.60 42.78 -38.30
CA ALA A 888 -98.08 41.41 -38.34
C ALA A 888 -97.77 40.93 -39.78
N LYS A 889 -98.65 41.25 -40.74
CA LYS A 889 -98.44 40.95 -42.17
C LYS A 889 -97.19 41.64 -42.71
N PHE A 890 -97.02 42.94 -42.44
CA PHE A 890 -95.86 43.71 -42.87
C PHE A 890 -94.55 43.17 -42.28
N THR A 891 -94.51 42.81 -41.00
CA THR A 891 -93.30 42.20 -40.40
C THR A 891 -92.92 40.87 -41.07
N ARG A 892 -93.89 40.00 -41.37
CA ARG A 892 -93.62 38.71 -42.06
C ARG A 892 -93.05 38.93 -43.45
N GLU A 893 -93.62 39.86 -44.22
CA GLU A 893 -93.14 40.20 -45.56
C GLU A 893 -91.74 40.82 -45.54
N SER A 894 -91.45 41.70 -44.57
CA SER A 894 -90.13 42.31 -44.39
C SER A 894 -89.05 41.26 -44.07
N THR A 895 -89.34 40.29 -43.19
CA THR A 895 -88.42 39.16 -42.93
C THR A 895 -88.22 38.28 -44.16
N LEU A 896 -89.25 38.02 -44.96
CA LEU A 896 -89.14 37.24 -46.20
C LEU A 896 -88.24 37.94 -47.23
N ARG A 897 -88.46 39.24 -47.47
CA ARG A 897 -87.62 40.05 -48.37
C ARG A 897 -86.15 40.09 -47.91
N SER A 898 -85.91 40.15 -46.60
CA SER A 898 -84.55 40.10 -46.03
C SER A 898 -83.88 38.73 -46.26
N ALA A 899 -84.59 37.63 -46.03
CA ALA A 899 -84.08 36.27 -46.26
C ALA A 899 -83.74 36.02 -47.74
N LEU A 900 -84.58 36.47 -48.67
CA LEU A 900 -84.30 36.41 -50.11
C LEU A 900 -83.07 37.26 -50.50
N GLY A 901 -82.85 38.39 -49.82
CA GLY A 901 -81.63 39.19 -49.96
C GLY A 901 -80.37 38.41 -49.59
N TYR A 902 -80.39 37.68 -48.47
CA TYR A 902 -79.27 36.82 -48.06
C TYR A 902 -79.05 35.64 -49.03
N GLN A 903 -80.11 34.98 -49.52
CA GLN A 903 -79.98 33.93 -50.54
C GLN A 903 -79.35 34.46 -51.83
N LYS A 904 -79.75 35.65 -52.31
CA LYS A 904 -79.13 36.29 -53.47
C LYS A 904 -77.65 36.59 -53.24
N GLY A 905 -77.29 37.10 -52.06
CA GLY A 905 -75.90 37.35 -51.69
C GLY A 905 -75.05 36.08 -51.66
N TYR A 906 -75.59 34.97 -51.12
CA TYR A 906 -74.92 33.67 -51.09
C TYR A 906 -74.71 33.08 -52.49
N LEU A 907 -75.72 33.15 -53.37
CA LEU A 907 -75.61 32.67 -54.76
C LEU A 907 -74.61 33.50 -55.58
N LEU A 908 -74.57 34.83 -55.40
CA LEU A 908 -73.55 35.68 -56.04
C LEU A 908 -72.14 35.38 -55.51
N ALA A 909 -71.99 35.08 -54.22
CA ALA A 909 -70.71 34.66 -53.65
C ALA A 909 -70.23 33.32 -54.25
N LEU A 910 -71.13 32.34 -54.41
CA LEU A 910 -70.82 31.08 -55.09
C LEU A 910 -70.43 31.29 -56.57
N LEU A 911 -71.19 32.08 -57.32
CA LEU A 911 -70.88 32.42 -58.73
C LEU A 911 -69.49 33.07 -58.85
N SER A 912 -69.19 34.06 -58.01
CA SER A 912 -67.88 34.73 -57.98
C SER A 912 -66.71 33.81 -57.55
N ARG A 913 -67.01 32.66 -56.94
CA ARG A 913 -66.04 31.65 -56.53
C ARG A 913 -65.84 30.60 -57.62
N SER A 914 -66.89 30.24 -58.37
CA SER A 914 -66.75 29.44 -59.61
C SER A 914 -66.03 30.21 -60.72
N GLU A 915 -66.24 31.53 -60.86
CA GLU A 915 -65.49 32.37 -61.82
C GLU A 915 -63.98 32.42 -61.55
N ARG A 916 -63.54 32.17 -60.31
CA ARG A 916 -62.12 32.11 -59.92
C ARG A 916 -61.53 30.71 -59.99
N SER A 917 -62.37 29.68 -60.08
CA SER A 917 -61.97 28.28 -60.26
C SER A 917 -61.94 27.97 -61.76
N GLY A 918 -60.83 28.29 -62.42
CA GLY A 918 -60.69 28.38 -63.88
C GLY A 918 -60.83 27.07 -64.68
N TYR A 919 -62.00 26.44 -64.65
CA TYR A 919 -62.42 25.33 -65.51
C TYR A 919 -63.83 25.59 -66.07
N CYS A 920 -63.92 26.45 -67.08
CA CYS A 920 -64.97 26.45 -68.11
C CYS A 920 -64.64 27.53 -69.16
N LYS A 921 -63.77 27.19 -70.12
CA LYS A 921 -63.75 27.90 -71.41
C LYS A 921 -64.78 27.27 -72.34
N ASP A 922 -65.33 28.11 -73.21
CA ASP A 922 -66.04 27.77 -74.45
C ASP A 922 -67.42 27.07 -74.34
N ARG A 923 -68.51 27.86 -74.32
CA ARG A 923 -69.42 28.02 -75.50
C ARG A 923 -70.69 28.88 -75.22
N VAL A 924 -70.83 30.00 -75.96
CA VAL A 924 -71.95 30.34 -76.90
C VAL A 924 -73.41 30.41 -76.37
N PRO A 925 -74.27 31.41 -76.76
CA PRO A 925 -74.02 32.77 -77.26
C PRO A 925 -75.02 33.86 -76.76
N ALA A 926 -74.92 35.03 -77.38
CA ALA A 926 -75.75 36.24 -77.31
C ALA A 926 -77.29 36.12 -77.21
N TYR A 927 -77.89 37.17 -76.62
CA TYR A 927 -79.06 37.82 -77.23
C TYR A 927 -78.99 39.35 -77.10
N GLN A 928 -79.49 40.07 -78.11
CA GLN A 928 -79.47 41.54 -78.27
C GLN A 928 -80.52 42.20 -77.36
N SER A 929 -80.45 43.49 -76.99
CA SER A 929 -80.41 44.70 -77.84
C SER A 929 -80.11 45.95 -76.96
N SER A 930 -79.34 46.96 -77.40
CA SER A 930 -79.73 48.10 -78.27
C SER A 930 -80.92 48.91 -77.71
N THR A 931 -80.93 50.24 -77.57
CA THR A 931 -80.04 51.38 -77.94
C THR A 931 -80.03 52.43 -76.77
N VAL A 932 -79.50 53.66 -76.78
CA VAL A 932 -78.81 54.54 -77.77
C VAL A 932 -77.90 55.60 -77.04
N VAL A 933 -76.88 56.09 -77.74
CA VAL A 933 -76.29 57.48 -77.88
C VAL A 933 -76.75 58.57 -76.85
N GLU A 934 -75.89 59.45 -76.27
CA GLU A 934 -74.89 60.31 -76.94
C GLU A 934 -73.66 60.70 -76.08
N SER A 935 -72.64 61.26 -76.73
CA SER A 935 -71.29 61.51 -76.21
C SER A 935 -71.10 62.89 -75.56
N SER A 936 -70.19 62.98 -74.57
CA SER A 936 -69.15 64.04 -74.50
C SER A 936 -68.16 63.83 -73.35
N LYS A 937 -66.91 63.54 -73.73
CA LYS A 937 -65.63 64.11 -73.22
C LYS A 937 -65.29 64.23 -71.72
N GLU A 938 -64.03 63.80 -71.49
CA GLU A 938 -62.98 64.44 -70.68
C GLU A 938 -62.81 64.08 -69.19
N VAL A 939 -61.59 63.56 -68.92
CA VAL A 939 -60.81 63.51 -67.67
C VAL A 939 -61.48 62.90 -66.42
N VAL A 940 -61.03 61.68 -66.07
CA VAL A 940 -61.26 61.06 -64.76
C VAL A 940 -59.92 60.89 -64.06
N GLU A 941 -59.73 61.62 -62.96
CA GLU A 941 -58.64 61.39 -62.00
C GLU A 941 -58.89 60.15 -61.14
N ASP A 942 -57.82 59.66 -60.50
CA ASP A 942 -57.82 58.56 -59.54
C ASP A 942 -58.85 58.72 -58.40
N CYS A 943 -59.42 57.58 -57.96
CA CYS A 943 -59.68 57.38 -56.53
C CYS A 943 -59.81 55.89 -56.15
N ARG A 944 -58.71 55.32 -55.63
CA ARG A 944 -58.70 54.00 -54.98
C ARG A 944 -59.35 54.06 -53.59
N LEU A 945 -60.63 53.71 -53.50
CA LEU A 945 -61.32 53.55 -52.21
C LEU A 945 -60.89 52.26 -51.50
N ARG A 946 -60.06 52.40 -50.44
CA ARG A 946 -59.79 51.33 -49.49
C ARG A 946 -61.03 51.01 -48.66
N ARG A 947 -61.25 49.72 -48.38
CA ARG A 947 -62.16 49.28 -47.31
C ARG A 947 -61.59 49.71 -45.96
N ASN A 948 -62.45 50.24 -45.10
CA ASN A 948 -62.51 49.79 -43.71
C ASN A 948 -63.93 49.98 -43.18
N VAL A 949 -64.52 48.88 -42.72
CA VAL A 949 -65.87 48.83 -42.14
C VAL A 949 -65.72 48.76 -40.64
N HIS A 950 -66.28 49.73 -39.92
CA HIS A 950 -66.79 49.49 -38.57
C HIS A 950 -67.95 50.45 -38.24
N SER A 951 -69.16 49.88 -38.30
CA SER A 951 -70.28 50.08 -37.38
C SER A 951 -70.30 51.34 -36.49
N THR A 952 -71.27 52.25 -36.74
CA THR A 952 -72.42 52.44 -35.81
C THR A 952 -73.57 53.19 -36.48
N SER A 953 -74.62 52.46 -36.85
CA SER A 953 -75.90 52.99 -37.31
C SER A 953 -76.94 52.96 -36.19
N ARG A 954 -76.99 54.00 -35.35
CA ARG A 954 -78.06 54.20 -34.34
C ARG A 954 -78.30 55.69 -34.07
N GLU A 955 -79.23 56.30 -34.82
CA GLU A 955 -80.00 57.48 -34.40
C GLU A 955 -81.11 57.81 -35.42
N TRP A 956 -82.15 56.97 -35.49
CA TRP A 956 -83.34 57.19 -36.34
C TRP A 956 -84.65 56.68 -35.68
N VAL A 957 -84.74 56.73 -34.34
CA VAL A 957 -85.86 56.14 -33.57
C VAL A 957 -86.57 57.11 -32.59
N ASP A 958 -85.92 58.19 -32.13
CA ASP A 958 -86.42 58.99 -31.00
C ASP A 958 -87.52 60.04 -31.31
N VAL A 959 -88.14 59.96 -32.49
CA VAL A 959 -89.27 60.85 -32.88
C VAL A 959 -90.65 60.22 -32.58
N ARG A 960 -90.72 59.06 -31.91
CA ARG A 960 -91.99 58.32 -31.70
C ARG A 960 -92.42 58.07 -30.24
N ALA A 961 -91.99 58.92 -29.30
CA ALA A 961 -92.28 58.79 -27.87
C ALA A 961 -92.90 60.05 -27.21
N LYS A 962 -93.75 60.79 -27.94
CA LYS A 962 -94.57 61.89 -27.39
C LYS A 962 -96.00 61.81 -27.92
N PHE A 963 -96.88 61.11 -27.19
CA PHE A 963 -98.34 61.26 -27.05
C PHE A 963 -98.96 59.90 -26.65
N GLY A 964 -99.58 59.84 -25.47
CA GLY A 964 -100.08 58.61 -24.85
C GLY A 964 -99.12 58.08 -23.76
N ASP A 965 -99.52 57.89 -22.49
CA ASP A 965 -100.85 58.08 -21.94
C ASP A 965 -100.80 58.44 -20.44
N SER A 966 -101.67 59.35 -20.00
CA SER A 966 -101.76 59.77 -18.60
C SER A 966 -102.84 58.98 -17.88
N LYS A 967 -102.48 57.88 -17.22
CA LYS A 967 -103.17 57.29 -16.04
C LYS A 967 -102.45 56.03 -15.55
N ASN A 968 -101.77 56.14 -14.40
CA ASN A 968 -101.99 55.28 -13.24
C ASN A 968 -101.06 55.69 -12.09
N ARG A 969 -101.62 56.43 -11.12
CA ARG A 969 -101.08 56.54 -9.76
C ARG A 969 -101.30 55.18 -9.10
N PRO A 970 -100.26 54.34 -8.93
CA PRO A 970 -99.89 53.93 -7.58
C PRO A 970 -98.39 53.53 -7.45
N LYS A 971 -97.47 54.48 -7.59
CA LYS A 971 -96.10 54.38 -7.02
C LYS A 971 -95.67 55.63 -6.24
N GLU A 972 -96.66 56.27 -5.62
CA GLU A 972 -96.47 57.11 -4.42
C GLU A 972 -95.66 56.37 -3.32
N ALA A 973 -95.61 55.03 -3.38
CA ALA A 973 -94.76 54.15 -2.57
C ALA A 973 -93.23 54.33 -2.71
N ILE A 974 -92.70 55.09 -3.69
CA ILE A 974 -91.25 55.40 -3.80
C ILE A 974 -90.97 56.91 -3.90
N ALA A 975 -91.98 57.78 -4.11
CA ALA A 975 -91.82 59.19 -3.74
C ALA A 975 -91.72 59.32 -2.20
N ALA A 976 -92.47 58.49 -1.47
CA ALA A 976 -92.27 58.24 -0.06
C ALA A 976 -91.01 57.40 0.25
N ALA A 977 -90.18 57.05 -0.75
CA ALA A 977 -88.75 56.78 -0.53
C ALA A 977 -88.03 58.13 -0.43
N LEU A 978 -88.30 58.81 0.68
CA LEU A 978 -87.36 58.76 1.79
C LEU A 978 -86.04 59.43 1.33
N GLU A 979 -85.84 60.75 1.46
CA GLU A 979 -86.33 61.71 2.47
C GLU A 979 -86.04 61.30 3.93
N GLU A 980 -86.17 60.03 4.28
CA GLU A 980 -85.34 59.36 5.27
C GLU A 980 -83.90 59.30 4.76
N VAL A 981 -82.98 59.51 5.69
CA VAL A 981 -81.53 59.50 5.52
C VAL A 981 -80.99 60.75 4.80
N ARG A 982 -81.39 61.96 5.23
CA ARG A 982 -81.17 62.48 6.61
C ARG A 982 -79.72 62.39 7.12
N ARG A 983 -78.73 62.09 6.27
CA ARG A 983 -77.30 62.12 6.67
C ARG A 983 -76.40 63.00 5.81
N ARG A 984 -76.77 63.29 4.56
CA ARG A 984 -76.05 64.26 3.70
C ARG A 984 -76.32 65.74 4.03
N ARG A 985 -76.75 66.09 5.26
CA ARG A 985 -77.09 67.49 5.64
C ARG A 985 -76.51 67.98 6.97
N ILE A 986 -75.68 67.19 7.66
CA ILE A 986 -74.96 67.57 8.90
C ILE A 986 -73.62 66.78 8.86
N ALA A 987 -72.41 67.33 8.83
CA ALA A 987 -71.90 68.72 8.89
C ALA A 987 -70.61 68.88 8.04
N PRO A 988 -70.09 70.11 7.81
CA PRO A 988 -68.83 70.39 7.08
C PRO A 988 -67.58 70.40 8.04
N PRO A 989 -66.34 70.68 7.55
CA PRO A 989 -65.12 69.95 7.93
C PRO A 989 -64.24 70.71 8.96
N PRO A 990 -63.00 70.28 9.32
CA PRO A 990 -61.78 70.41 8.46
C PRO A 990 -60.76 69.24 8.70
N ARG A 991 -59.45 69.20 8.34
CA ARG A 991 -58.47 70.18 7.80
C ARG A 991 -57.21 69.46 7.23
N GLU A 992 -56.46 70.13 6.33
CA GLU A 992 -54.97 70.18 6.14
C GLU A 992 -54.06 68.93 6.42
N ALA A 993 -52.94 68.67 5.73
CA ALA A 993 -52.22 69.36 4.64
C ALA A 993 -51.09 68.46 4.05
N THR A 994 -50.56 68.84 2.87
CA THR A 994 -49.18 68.58 2.33
C THR A 994 -48.61 67.14 2.25
N GLY A 995 -47.91 66.72 1.18
CA GLY A 995 -47.61 67.37 -0.10
C GLY A 995 -46.36 66.80 -0.81
N GLY A 996 -46.45 66.51 -2.11
CA GLY A 996 -45.32 66.23 -3.03
C GLY A 996 -44.57 64.90 -2.84
N SER A 997 -43.66 64.47 -3.73
CA SER A 997 -43.47 64.80 -5.17
C SER A 997 -42.51 63.79 -5.84
N ARG A 998 -42.52 63.74 -7.19
CA ARG A 998 -41.50 63.16 -8.11
C ARG A 998 -41.23 61.64 -8.14
N LYS A 999 -41.82 61.03 -9.19
CA LYS A 999 -41.15 60.41 -10.37
C LYS A 999 -39.71 59.86 -10.22
N GLY A 1000 -39.53 58.60 -10.62
CA GLY A 1000 -38.29 58.03 -11.15
C GLY A 1000 -38.64 56.88 -12.12
N LYS A 1001 -38.13 56.93 -13.35
CA LYS A 1001 -38.39 55.96 -14.43
C LYS A 1001 -37.01 55.64 -15.02
N GLU A 1002 -36.62 54.37 -15.17
CA GLU A 1002 -35.68 54.02 -16.24
C GLU A 1002 -35.69 52.52 -16.57
N ARG A 1003 -35.32 52.24 -17.83
CA ARG A 1003 -35.00 50.94 -18.42
C ARG A 1003 -33.55 51.06 -18.89
N ALA A 1004 -32.76 50.00 -18.82
CA ALA A 1004 -32.07 49.47 -20.00
C ALA A 1004 -31.23 48.22 -19.67
N LEU A 1005 -31.10 47.40 -20.70
CA LEU A 1005 -30.31 46.18 -20.83
C LEU A 1005 -28.80 46.40 -20.68
N SER A 1006 -28.11 45.35 -20.26
CA SER A 1006 -27.00 44.76 -21.03
C SER A 1006 -27.17 43.24 -21.00
#